data_AF-A0A388QW61-F1
#
_entry.id   AF-A0A388QW61-F1
#
_cell.length_a   1.000
_cell.length_b   1.000
_cell.length_c   1.000
_cell.angle_alpha   90.00
_cell.angle_beta   90.00
_cell.angle_gamma   90.00
#
_symmetry.space_group_name_H-M   'P 1'
#
loop_
_entity.id
_entity.type
_entity.pdbx_description
1 polymer ?
#
loop_
_entity_poly.entity_id
_entity_poly.type
_entity_poly.pdbx_seq_one_letter_code
_entity_poly.pdbx_strand_id
1 'polypeptide(L)'
;MVPHPSRKSMLGRIPGKWKAIFVYLVLLVLSARFPTFSANERIAPGTPVGVPAFDFIGDKVVRTDRTIPIRAHLHGVDGQKEEAQVEVRPRFRKTVVVYLHRIPWDDQGSRLCVALAKHPEVSVIEAFLPGFHTSSGDVPSHSMESNAEVVAALVEHYGLKEYHVIGQGLGGVAALELAKAHPDRVRSLSLVSSPGAQEFEMMGNPLVNKLVYGFHGAFFWGVSRLTPNFGAADLLPWDRDYAKTVFDTDLTDSKEILKAWRKPLYLLHGADDWVTSIDAARYSAKLVPQAQLEVLPGGRDAAFDDVEATAAKLSGFVLKVEQAPPALAPLPTAKDPAVPTAQGARYWILMVIIVVCCLVAEDPTCLATGLLVGMGVIDFWSGVAACTVSIFIGDVALYSVGRFFGRQALHRIPLKWLIKPHQLEQWAGWFSTPRGMLVVVSSRFVPASRVPTFITAGILRLRPLRLGVLLFVAALVWTPVLMLIGLRWGPAIIEKLNEYHRLAGWIVVGMLVLLYLATHWILPALTWRGRRQLVMKVRGLLQPSLWPATLLYLPVRLGVLFFSLRHRSLTAFASANPAFGRIGGFVGDAKSLLLRPFQRDSRCCPTLALSQEDAIEERLKEATAFAVCHGYPLVFKPEVAEDGAGLRFVRGPEQLAARVRAAREDFLLQKFIPGLEFEVVWRRNPGQDDGRIMAIVQKQDVVVRGDGEQTLEELIWLDEVAVSRGELYLRCHSRELNEVIPAGRLVTLNLTGSYGHGARCIHRPDLTTPELVAAVSAFAKRFPGLHFGRFDLRAASEDELKAGRFVCTEVGGCCHVSSLMRDEALRFSRSYTAVWHQLKACLEAGRYNLKQNVRPVPLEELMASWSQARGRADEFAVSEE
;
A
#
# COMPACT_ATOMS: atom_id res chain seq x y z
N MET A 1 -48.40 17.39 20.77
CA MET A 1 -47.79 16.27 20.01
C MET A 1 -46.47 16.77 19.44
N VAL A 2 -45.37 16.40 20.08
CA VAL A 2 -44.01 16.73 19.61
C VAL A 2 -43.64 15.73 18.50
N PRO A 3 -43.13 16.17 17.34
CA PRO A 3 -42.82 15.23 16.26
C PRO A 3 -41.63 14.36 16.67
N HIS A 4 -41.86 13.04 16.65
CA HIS A 4 -40.83 12.03 16.82
C HIS A 4 -39.73 12.23 15.76
N PRO A 5 -38.43 12.34 16.13
CA PRO A 5 -37.38 12.36 15.14
C PRO A 5 -37.38 11.02 14.41
N SER A 6 -37.54 11.05 13.09
CA SER A 6 -37.56 9.87 12.24
C SER A 6 -36.38 8.95 12.57
N ARG A 7 -36.67 7.70 12.94
CA ARG A 7 -35.68 6.61 12.94
C ARG A 7 -35.19 6.39 11.52
N LYS A 8 -34.24 7.21 11.06
CA LYS A 8 -33.39 6.83 9.92
C LYS A 8 -32.68 5.55 10.36
N SER A 9 -32.92 4.45 9.65
CA SER A 9 -32.30 3.14 9.88
C SER A 9 -30.79 3.30 10.07
N MET A 10 -30.14 2.43 10.86
CA MET A 10 -28.69 2.49 11.13
C MET A 10 -27.84 2.68 9.87
N LEU A 11 -28.28 2.15 8.73
CA LEU A 11 -27.61 2.33 7.45
C LEU A 11 -27.66 3.79 6.93
N GLY A 12 -28.68 4.58 7.23
CA GLY A 12 -28.83 5.96 6.75
C GLY A 12 -27.73 6.92 7.24
N ARG A 13 -27.04 6.62 8.35
CA ARG A 13 -26.01 7.47 8.98
C ARG A 13 -24.57 7.10 8.61
N ILE A 14 -24.37 5.97 7.92
CA ILE A 14 -23.04 5.55 7.43
C ILE A 14 -22.70 6.41 6.20
N PRO A 15 -21.56 7.13 6.19
CA PRO A 15 -21.14 7.93 5.04
C PRO A 15 -21.11 7.06 3.77
N GLY A 16 -21.56 7.59 2.62
CA GLY A 16 -21.72 6.81 1.39
C GLY A 16 -20.49 5.99 0.97
N LYS A 17 -19.29 6.48 1.28
CA LYS A 17 -18.01 5.77 1.05
C LYS A 17 -17.91 4.45 1.84
N TRP A 18 -18.36 4.42 3.09
CA TRP A 18 -18.35 3.22 3.92
C TRP A 18 -19.40 2.19 3.49
N LYS A 19 -20.54 2.64 2.94
CA LYS A 19 -21.52 1.74 2.31
C LYS A 19 -20.95 1.07 1.07
N ALA A 20 -20.28 1.84 0.21
CA ALA A 20 -19.64 1.30 -0.99
C ALA A 20 -18.54 0.30 -0.62
N ILE A 21 -17.70 0.60 0.38
CA ILE A 21 -16.68 -0.32 0.90
C ILE A 21 -17.32 -1.59 1.46
N PHE A 22 -18.39 -1.48 2.26
CA PHE A 22 -19.08 -2.64 2.83
C PHE A 22 -19.69 -3.53 1.73
N VAL A 23 -20.40 -2.94 0.77
CA VAL A 23 -20.98 -3.67 -0.38
C VAL A 23 -19.88 -4.36 -1.19
N TYR A 24 -18.79 -3.65 -1.49
CA TYR A 24 -17.65 -4.21 -2.21
C TYR A 24 -17.00 -5.37 -1.44
N LEU A 25 -16.78 -5.26 -0.13
CA LEU A 25 -16.24 -6.34 0.71
C LEU A 25 -17.18 -7.55 0.76
N VAL A 26 -18.50 -7.33 0.86
CA VAL A 26 -19.49 -8.41 0.80
C VAL A 26 -19.45 -9.12 -0.54
N LEU A 27 -19.43 -8.37 -1.65
CA LEU A 27 -19.32 -8.94 -3.00
C LEU A 27 -18.01 -9.71 -3.19
N LEU A 28 -16.90 -9.23 -2.61
CA LEU A 28 -15.60 -9.89 -2.68
C LEU A 28 -15.60 -11.22 -1.90
N VAL A 29 -16.22 -11.26 -0.72
CA VAL A 29 -16.41 -12.50 0.06
C VAL A 29 -17.33 -13.48 -0.68
N LEU A 30 -18.44 -12.99 -1.26
CA LEU A 30 -19.35 -13.84 -2.04
C LEU A 30 -18.66 -14.41 -3.27
N SER A 31 -17.92 -13.58 -4.01
CA SER A 31 -17.12 -14.00 -5.17
C SER A 31 -16.11 -15.09 -4.80
N ALA A 32 -15.45 -14.97 -3.64
CA ALA A 32 -14.48 -15.97 -3.19
C ALA A 32 -15.12 -17.29 -2.71
N ARG A 33 -16.36 -17.24 -2.21
CA ARG A 33 -17.08 -18.43 -1.70
C ARG A 33 -17.91 -19.14 -2.76
N PHE A 34 -18.37 -18.42 -3.78
CA PHE A 34 -19.27 -18.92 -4.82
C PHE A 34 -18.76 -18.52 -6.22
N PRO A 35 -17.65 -19.12 -6.70
CA PRO A 35 -17.15 -18.84 -8.03
C PRO A 35 -18.08 -19.48 -9.07
N THR A 36 -19.02 -18.69 -9.59
CA THR A 36 -20.04 -19.13 -10.55
C THR A 36 -19.41 -19.50 -11.90
N PHE A 37 -18.30 -18.86 -12.25
CA PHE A 37 -17.65 -18.96 -13.55
C PHE A 37 -16.37 -19.82 -13.55
N SER A 38 -15.76 -20.15 -12.39
CA SER A 38 -14.51 -20.95 -12.34
C SER A 38 -14.74 -22.47 -12.51
N ALA A 39 -15.93 -22.88 -12.94
CA ALA A 39 -16.40 -24.27 -12.88
C ALA A 39 -15.88 -25.15 -14.05
N ASN A 40 -14.61 -25.01 -14.44
CA ASN A 40 -13.96 -25.92 -15.39
C ASN A 40 -14.03 -27.39 -14.90
N GLU A 41 -14.08 -27.63 -13.58
CA GLU A 41 -14.25 -28.98 -13.02
C GLU A 41 -15.64 -29.59 -13.21
N ARG A 42 -16.72 -28.80 -13.42
CA ARG A 42 -18.11 -29.30 -13.40
C ARG A 42 -18.73 -29.62 -14.76
N ILE A 43 -18.12 -29.19 -15.86
CA ILE A 43 -18.78 -29.20 -17.19
C ILE A 43 -18.10 -30.15 -18.20
N ALA A 44 -16.85 -30.57 -17.97
CA ALA A 44 -16.20 -31.46 -18.94
C ALA A 44 -16.69 -32.92 -18.86
N PRO A 45 -16.99 -33.56 -20.00
CA PRO A 45 -17.23 -35.00 -20.07
C PRO A 45 -15.96 -35.78 -19.68
N GLY A 46 -16.15 -36.98 -19.10
CA GLY A 46 -15.07 -37.90 -18.68
C GLY A 46 -14.71 -37.85 -17.19
N THR A 47 -14.38 -39.02 -16.63
CA THR A 47 -13.95 -39.18 -15.23
C THR A 47 -12.48 -38.75 -15.07
N PRO A 48 -12.15 -37.85 -14.12
CA PRO A 48 -10.76 -37.49 -13.87
C PRO A 48 -9.97 -38.68 -13.31
N VAL A 49 -8.70 -38.79 -13.70
CA VAL A 49 -7.75 -39.76 -13.17
C VAL A 49 -7.07 -39.18 -11.94
N GLY A 50 -7.13 -39.90 -10.82
CA GLY A 50 -6.40 -39.53 -9.61
C GLY A 50 -4.93 -39.88 -9.74
N VAL A 51 -4.06 -38.88 -9.86
CA VAL A 51 -2.61 -39.05 -9.89
C VAL A 51 -1.95 -38.40 -8.67
N PRO A 52 -0.78 -38.86 -8.22
CA PRO A 52 -0.06 -38.21 -7.13
C PRO A 52 0.26 -36.75 -7.47
N ALA A 53 0.18 -35.85 -6.50
CA ALA A 53 0.67 -34.49 -6.65
C ALA A 53 2.18 -34.47 -6.38
N PHE A 54 2.90 -33.62 -7.10
CA PHE A 54 4.33 -33.44 -6.98
C PHE A 54 4.66 -31.99 -6.62
N ASP A 55 5.73 -31.80 -5.86
CA ASP A 55 6.25 -30.50 -5.46
C ASP A 55 7.72 -30.38 -5.88
N PHE A 56 8.16 -29.17 -6.19
CA PHE A 56 9.54 -28.91 -6.60
C PHE A 56 10.26 -28.17 -5.47
N ILE A 57 11.06 -28.91 -4.69
CA ILE A 57 11.69 -28.40 -3.47
C ILE A 57 13.21 -28.40 -3.63
N GLY A 58 13.81 -27.21 -3.65
CA GLY A 58 15.22 -27.05 -3.99
C GLY A 58 15.43 -27.36 -5.47
N ASP A 59 16.12 -28.45 -5.77
CA ASP A 59 16.43 -28.91 -7.13
C ASP A 59 15.88 -30.32 -7.41
N LYS A 60 14.85 -30.75 -6.67
CA LYS A 60 14.27 -32.10 -6.79
C LYS A 60 12.75 -32.05 -6.79
N VAL A 61 12.16 -32.87 -7.65
CA VAL A 61 10.73 -33.18 -7.63
C VAL A 61 10.47 -34.22 -6.54
N VAL A 62 9.55 -33.93 -5.64
CA VAL A 62 9.15 -34.81 -4.53
C VAL A 62 7.68 -35.16 -4.67
N ARG A 63 7.36 -36.45 -4.60
CA ARG A 63 5.98 -36.93 -4.54
C ARG A 63 5.36 -36.57 -3.19
N THR A 64 4.16 -35.99 -3.22
CA THR A 64 3.40 -35.66 -2.01
C THR A 64 2.37 -36.74 -1.66
N ASP A 65 1.79 -36.65 -0.47
CA ASP A 65 0.69 -37.54 -0.03
C ASP A 65 -0.68 -37.16 -0.63
N ARG A 66 -0.75 -36.06 -1.40
CA ARG A 66 -2.00 -35.61 -2.04
C ARG A 66 -2.19 -36.30 -3.39
N THR A 67 -3.45 -36.62 -3.71
CA THR A 67 -3.86 -37.03 -5.06
C THR A 67 -4.60 -35.88 -5.72
N ILE A 68 -4.28 -35.60 -6.98
CA ILE A 68 -4.88 -34.53 -7.79
C ILE A 68 -5.68 -35.12 -8.95
N PRO A 69 -6.83 -34.54 -9.31
CA PRO A 69 -7.61 -34.97 -10.45
C PRO A 69 -7.02 -34.38 -11.74
N ILE A 70 -6.52 -35.24 -12.62
CA ILE A 70 -6.02 -34.86 -13.94
C ILE A 70 -6.87 -35.49 -15.02
N ARG A 71 -7.13 -34.75 -16.10
CA ARG A 71 -7.92 -35.21 -17.24
C ARG A 71 -7.04 -35.35 -18.48
N ALA A 72 -7.44 -36.27 -19.34
CA ALA A 72 -6.87 -36.44 -20.67
C ALA A 72 -7.96 -36.87 -21.65
N HIS A 73 -7.80 -36.49 -22.91
CA HIS A 73 -8.56 -37.09 -23.99
C HIS A 73 -7.78 -38.25 -24.60
N LEU A 74 -8.49 -39.34 -24.87
CA LEU A 74 -7.94 -40.54 -25.50
C LEU A 74 -8.47 -40.64 -26.92
N HIS A 75 -7.58 -40.58 -27.90
CA HIS A 75 -7.91 -40.62 -29.32
C HIS A 75 -7.40 -41.91 -29.96
N GLY A 76 -8.21 -42.53 -30.82
CA GLY A 76 -7.82 -43.76 -31.52
C GLY A 76 -7.68 -44.97 -30.59
N VAL A 77 -8.59 -45.14 -29.64
CA VAL A 77 -8.62 -46.23 -28.66
C VAL A 77 -9.87 -47.07 -28.89
N ASP A 78 -9.73 -48.40 -28.93
CA ASP A 78 -10.86 -49.30 -29.11
C ASP A 78 -11.55 -49.59 -27.76
N GLY A 79 -12.88 -49.48 -27.69
CA GLY A 79 -13.69 -49.86 -26.51
C GLY A 79 -14.49 -48.76 -25.82
N GLN A 80 -14.62 -47.55 -26.38
CA GLN A 80 -15.52 -46.53 -25.83
C GLN A 80 -16.97 -46.76 -26.30
N LYS A 81 -17.72 -47.64 -25.62
CA LYS A 81 -19.17 -47.52 -25.58
C LYS A 81 -19.62 -47.37 -24.13
N GLU A 82 -20.17 -46.20 -23.83
CA GLU A 82 -21.02 -45.96 -22.67
C GLU A 82 -22.19 -46.95 -22.71
N GLU A 83 -22.21 -47.90 -21.77
CA GLU A 83 -23.38 -48.51 -21.14
C GLU A 83 -22.96 -49.84 -20.49
N ALA A 84 -22.32 -49.74 -19.32
CA ALA A 84 -22.38 -50.69 -18.19
C ALA A 84 -21.16 -50.47 -17.28
N GLN A 85 -21.40 -50.49 -15.97
CA GLN A 85 -20.45 -50.28 -14.88
C GLN A 85 -19.38 -51.38 -14.74
N VAL A 86 -18.57 -51.60 -15.78
CA VAL A 86 -17.34 -52.38 -15.69
C VAL A 86 -16.20 -51.49 -16.19
N GLU A 87 -15.19 -51.29 -15.35
CA GLU A 87 -14.01 -50.47 -15.63
C GLU A 87 -13.16 -51.14 -16.73
N VAL A 88 -13.59 -51.00 -17.99
CA VAL A 88 -12.86 -51.52 -19.16
C VAL A 88 -11.65 -50.64 -19.38
N ARG A 89 -10.45 -51.17 -19.13
CA ARG A 89 -9.20 -50.45 -19.45
C ARG A 89 -9.16 -50.14 -20.96
N PRO A 90 -8.82 -48.90 -21.35
CA PRO A 90 -8.73 -48.51 -22.76
C PRO A 90 -7.72 -49.39 -23.50
N ARG A 91 -8.10 -49.90 -24.69
CA ARG A 91 -7.19 -50.67 -25.54
C ARG A 91 -6.52 -49.74 -26.54
N PHE A 92 -5.26 -49.39 -26.25
CA PHE A 92 -4.43 -48.60 -27.15
C PHE A 92 -3.96 -49.43 -28.35
N ARG A 93 -3.77 -48.76 -29.48
CA ARG A 93 -3.13 -49.29 -30.68
C ARG A 93 -1.63 -49.48 -30.44
N LYS A 94 -0.94 -50.07 -31.42
CA LYS A 94 0.47 -50.44 -31.33
C LYS A 94 1.37 -49.28 -30.90
N THR A 95 1.15 -48.09 -31.48
CA THR A 95 1.98 -46.91 -31.27
C THR A 95 1.23 -45.89 -30.44
N VAL A 96 1.77 -45.54 -29.27
CA VAL A 96 1.14 -44.56 -28.38
C VAL A 96 1.94 -43.26 -28.36
N VAL A 97 1.22 -42.16 -28.58
CA VAL A 97 1.75 -40.80 -28.54
C VAL A 97 1.13 -40.05 -27.36
N VAL A 98 1.96 -39.45 -26.53
CA VAL A 98 1.55 -38.51 -25.48
C VAL A 98 1.72 -37.10 -26.02
N TYR A 99 0.62 -36.36 -26.12
CA TYR A 99 0.62 -34.98 -26.58
C TYR A 99 0.54 -34.02 -25.40
N LEU A 100 1.50 -33.10 -25.34
CA LEU A 100 1.58 -32.02 -24.34
C LEU A 100 1.33 -30.68 -25.03
N HIS A 101 0.22 -30.06 -24.67
CA HIS A 101 -0.27 -28.84 -25.30
C HIS A 101 0.60 -27.61 -25.02
N ARG A 102 0.45 -26.57 -25.86
CA ARG A 102 1.01 -25.24 -25.60
C ARG A 102 0.38 -24.57 -24.38
N ILE A 103 1.08 -23.58 -23.84
CA ILE A 103 0.57 -22.73 -22.76
C ILE A 103 0.50 -21.28 -23.26
N PRO A 104 -0.66 -20.60 -23.14
CA PRO A 104 -1.93 -21.14 -22.63
C PRO A 104 -2.55 -22.18 -23.57
N TRP A 105 -3.43 -23.05 -23.04
CA TRP A 105 -4.11 -24.09 -23.82
C TRP A 105 -5.07 -23.48 -24.85
N ASP A 106 -5.13 -24.10 -26.04
CA ASP A 106 -6.11 -23.84 -27.10
C ASP A 106 -6.58 -25.14 -27.78
N ASP A 107 -7.61 -25.06 -28.62
CA ASP A 107 -8.24 -26.22 -29.27
C ASP A 107 -7.46 -26.76 -30.49
N GLN A 108 -6.43 -26.03 -30.95
CA GLN A 108 -5.63 -26.41 -32.12
C GLN A 108 -4.87 -27.72 -31.87
N GLY A 109 -4.34 -27.88 -30.64
CA GLY A 109 -3.69 -29.13 -30.22
C GLY A 109 -4.64 -30.33 -30.23
N SER A 110 -5.89 -30.14 -29.81
CA SER A 110 -6.91 -31.20 -29.82
C SER A 110 -7.26 -31.63 -31.24
N ARG A 111 -7.36 -30.69 -32.19
CA ARG A 111 -7.57 -30.99 -33.62
C ARG A 111 -6.42 -31.82 -34.19
N LEU A 112 -5.19 -31.51 -33.81
CA LEU A 112 -4.01 -32.29 -34.19
C LEU A 112 -4.04 -33.70 -33.61
N CYS A 113 -4.45 -33.86 -32.35
CA CYS A 113 -4.60 -35.18 -31.72
C CYS A 113 -5.62 -36.06 -32.46
N VAL A 114 -6.77 -35.48 -32.86
CA VAL A 114 -7.79 -36.17 -33.66
C VAL A 114 -7.23 -36.60 -35.02
N ALA A 115 -6.50 -35.72 -35.71
CA ALA A 115 -5.90 -36.04 -37.01
C ALA A 115 -4.82 -37.14 -36.91
N LEU A 116 -3.96 -37.09 -35.88
CA LEU A 116 -2.96 -38.13 -35.60
C LEU A 116 -3.60 -39.50 -35.39
N ALA A 117 -4.73 -39.55 -34.67
CA ALA A 117 -5.46 -40.78 -34.38
C ALA A 117 -6.24 -41.35 -35.58
N LYS A 118 -6.28 -40.67 -36.74
CA LYS A 118 -6.81 -41.26 -37.98
C LYS A 118 -5.94 -42.40 -38.51
N HIS A 119 -4.64 -42.41 -38.19
CA HIS A 119 -3.76 -43.49 -38.58
C HIS A 119 -4.08 -44.77 -37.78
N PRO A 120 -4.28 -45.94 -38.42
CA PRO A 120 -4.80 -47.15 -37.77
C PRO A 120 -3.88 -47.74 -36.69
N GLU A 121 -2.59 -47.39 -36.69
CA GLU A 121 -1.61 -47.86 -35.71
C GLU A 121 -1.35 -46.89 -34.55
N VAL A 122 -1.90 -45.67 -34.60
CA VAL A 122 -1.59 -44.60 -33.64
C VAL A 122 -2.76 -44.34 -32.70
N SER A 123 -2.49 -44.37 -31.40
CA SER A 123 -3.35 -43.82 -30.36
C SER A 123 -2.68 -42.60 -29.74
N VAL A 124 -3.47 -41.59 -29.35
CA VAL A 124 -2.97 -40.36 -28.74
C VAL A 124 -3.59 -40.15 -27.37
N ILE A 125 -2.75 -39.87 -26.38
CA ILE A 125 -3.13 -39.39 -25.06
C ILE A 125 -2.87 -37.89 -25.04
N GLU A 126 -3.92 -37.09 -25.12
CA GLU A 126 -3.86 -35.64 -24.95
C GLU A 126 -3.95 -35.32 -23.45
N ALA A 127 -2.80 -35.07 -22.82
CA ALA A 127 -2.74 -34.81 -21.39
C ALA A 127 -2.91 -33.32 -21.10
N PHE A 128 -3.90 -32.95 -20.27
CA PHE A 128 -4.09 -31.57 -19.83
C PHE A 128 -3.27 -31.30 -18.58
N LEU A 129 -2.29 -30.40 -18.71
CA LEU A 129 -1.42 -29.99 -17.61
C LEU A 129 -2.25 -29.33 -16.49
N PRO A 130 -1.83 -29.44 -15.21
CA PRO A 130 -2.48 -28.77 -14.10
C PRO A 130 -2.81 -27.29 -14.37
N GLY A 131 -4.03 -26.87 -14.04
CA GLY A 131 -4.49 -25.49 -14.24
C GLY A 131 -5.01 -25.16 -15.66
N PHE A 132 -4.89 -26.10 -16.61
CA PHE A 132 -5.35 -25.89 -17.98
C PHE A 132 -6.54 -26.77 -18.34
N HIS A 133 -7.36 -26.26 -19.26
CA HIS A 133 -8.61 -26.88 -19.67
C HIS A 133 -9.47 -27.24 -18.43
N THR A 134 -9.70 -28.52 -18.17
CA THR A 134 -10.53 -29.00 -17.06
C THR A 134 -9.76 -29.79 -15.99
N SER A 135 -8.42 -29.77 -16.08
CA SER A 135 -7.53 -30.24 -15.01
C SER A 135 -7.44 -29.19 -13.89
N SER A 136 -7.38 -29.65 -12.63
CA SER A 136 -7.33 -28.73 -11.49
C SER A 136 -6.01 -27.96 -11.44
N GLY A 137 -6.05 -26.67 -11.13
CA GLY A 137 -4.88 -25.82 -10.89
C GLY A 137 -4.40 -25.81 -9.44
N ASP A 138 -5.12 -26.45 -8.52
CA ASP A 138 -4.73 -26.57 -7.10
C ASP A 138 -3.65 -27.64 -6.90
N VAL A 139 -2.44 -27.33 -7.35
CA VAL A 139 -1.26 -28.19 -7.23
C VAL A 139 -0.14 -27.48 -6.46
N PRO A 140 0.74 -28.24 -5.76
CA PRO A 140 1.87 -27.66 -5.02
C PRO A 140 2.78 -26.82 -5.92
N SER A 141 3.21 -27.41 -7.04
CA SER A 141 4.10 -26.80 -8.03
C SER A 141 3.48 -26.85 -9.44
N HIS A 142 3.64 -25.76 -10.21
CA HIS A 142 3.30 -25.72 -11.63
C HIS A 142 4.54 -25.87 -12.54
N SER A 143 5.71 -26.23 -11.98
CA SER A 143 6.95 -26.36 -12.72
C SER A 143 6.88 -27.49 -13.77
N MET A 144 7.68 -27.40 -14.83
CA MET A 144 7.67 -28.39 -15.91
C MET A 144 8.19 -29.76 -15.45
N GLU A 145 9.06 -29.78 -14.45
CA GLU A 145 9.57 -30.98 -13.79
C GLU A 145 8.46 -31.70 -13.01
N SER A 146 7.63 -30.95 -12.27
CA SER A 146 6.47 -31.52 -11.58
C SER A 146 5.41 -32.01 -12.56
N ASN A 147 5.17 -31.24 -13.63
CA ASN A 147 4.25 -31.63 -14.70
C ASN A 147 4.70 -32.90 -15.44
N ALA A 148 6.01 -33.09 -15.65
CA ALA A 148 6.55 -34.31 -16.23
C ALA A 148 6.20 -35.55 -15.39
N GLU A 149 6.37 -35.49 -14.07
CA GLU A 149 5.99 -36.59 -13.17
C GLU A 149 4.47 -36.83 -13.13
N VAL A 150 3.66 -35.76 -13.16
CA VAL A 150 2.19 -35.87 -13.28
C VAL A 150 1.78 -36.61 -14.55
N VAL A 151 2.37 -36.27 -15.69
CA VAL A 151 2.13 -36.94 -16.98
C VAL A 151 2.62 -38.39 -16.93
N ALA A 152 3.80 -38.65 -16.37
CA ALA A 152 4.35 -40.00 -16.25
C ALA A 152 3.44 -40.92 -15.41
N ALA A 153 2.87 -40.40 -14.32
CA ALA A 153 1.91 -41.10 -13.48
C ALA A 153 0.55 -41.32 -14.18
N LEU A 154 0.08 -40.34 -14.96
CA LEU A 154 -1.12 -40.47 -15.78
C LEU A 154 -0.98 -41.58 -16.84
N VAL A 155 0.15 -41.62 -17.54
CA VAL A 155 0.42 -42.65 -18.56
C VAL A 155 0.63 -44.02 -17.93
N GLU A 156 1.23 -44.08 -16.74
CA GLU A 156 1.35 -45.32 -15.95
C GLU A 156 -0.02 -45.87 -15.50
N HIS A 157 -0.96 -44.99 -15.13
CA HIS A 157 -2.33 -45.39 -14.80
C HIS A 157 -3.01 -46.15 -15.95
N TYR A 158 -2.72 -45.76 -17.20
CA TYR A 158 -3.19 -46.45 -18.41
C TYR A 158 -2.42 -47.73 -18.75
N GLY A 159 -1.41 -48.10 -17.95
CA GLY A 159 -0.64 -49.34 -18.11
C GLY A 159 0.44 -49.29 -19.20
N LEU A 160 0.84 -48.09 -19.64
CA LEU A 160 1.80 -47.90 -20.73
C LEU A 160 3.22 -47.71 -20.19
N LYS A 161 4.14 -48.53 -20.69
CA LYS A 161 5.56 -48.52 -20.28
C LYS A 161 6.40 -47.58 -21.14
N GLU A 162 6.23 -47.65 -22.46
CA GLU A 162 6.98 -46.88 -23.46
C GLU A 162 6.03 -46.14 -24.39
N TYR A 163 6.41 -44.93 -24.81
CA TYR A 163 5.58 -44.07 -25.65
C TYR A 163 6.42 -42.99 -26.36
N HIS A 164 5.85 -42.37 -27.39
CA HIS A 164 6.39 -41.20 -28.05
C HIS A 164 5.81 -39.94 -27.43
N VAL A 165 6.55 -38.83 -27.39
CA VAL A 165 6.06 -37.58 -26.83
C VAL A 165 6.12 -36.48 -27.88
N ILE A 166 5.00 -35.78 -28.03
CA ILE A 166 4.89 -34.57 -28.86
C ILE A 166 4.61 -33.41 -27.91
N GLY A 167 5.52 -32.45 -27.83
CA GLY A 167 5.36 -31.27 -26.99
C GLY A 167 5.28 -30.01 -27.82
N GLN A 168 4.30 -29.17 -27.53
CA GLN A 168 4.05 -27.92 -28.26
C GLN A 168 4.35 -26.70 -27.37
N GLY A 169 5.07 -25.70 -27.87
CA GLY A 169 5.40 -24.51 -27.07
C GLY A 169 6.09 -24.89 -25.75
N LEU A 170 5.56 -24.40 -24.62
CA LEU A 170 6.00 -24.79 -23.27
C LEU A 170 5.68 -26.25 -22.91
N GLY A 171 4.69 -26.89 -23.54
CA GLY A 171 4.51 -28.35 -23.44
C GLY A 171 5.72 -29.12 -23.99
N GLY A 172 6.52 -28.51 -24.88
CA GLY A 172 7.82 -29.04 -25.28
C GLY A 172 8.88 -29.01 -24.18
N VAL A 173 8.81 -28.05 -23.25
CA VAL A 173 9.69 -28.03 -22.06
C VAL A 173 9.29 -29.16 -21.11
N ALA A 174 7.99 -29.37 -20.86
CA ALA A 174 7.50 -30.54 -20.13
C ALA A 174 7.92 -31.86 -20.80
N ALA A 175 7.93 -31.92 -22.14
CA ALA A 175 8.41 -33.10 -22.87
C ALA A 175 9.91 -33.36 -22.68
N LEU A 176 10.73 -32.30 -22.61
CA LEU A 176 12.16 -32.42 -22.29
C LEU A 176 12.38 -32.90 -20.86
N GLU A 177 11.68 -32.35 -19.88
CA GLU A 177 11.78 -32.81 -18.49
C GLU A 177 11.30 -34.26 -18.33
N LEU A 178 10.23 -34.65 -19.04
CA LEU A 178 9.76 -36.04 -19.08
C LEU A 178 10.82 -36.99 -19.67
N ALA A 179 11.50 -36.57 -20.73
CA ALA A 179 12.59 -37.33 -21.34
C ALA A 179 13.84 -37.43 -20.45
N LYS A 180 14.12 -36.41 -19.64
CA LYS A 180 15.21 -36.42 -18.63
C LYS A 180 14.89 -37.34 -17.46
N ALA A 181 13.68 -37.24 -16.90
CA ALA A 181 13.25 -37.98 -15.73
C ALA A 181 12.96 -39.47 -16.03
N HIS A 182 12.39 -39.75 -17.21
CA HIS A 182 11.96 -41.09 -17.63
C HIS A 182 12.55 -41.48 -19.00
N PRO A 183 13.90 -41.49 -19.17
CA PRO A 183 14.53 -41.69 -20.46
C PRO A 183 14.19 -43.03 -21.08
N ASP A 184 14.01 -44.09 -20.28
CA ASP A 184 13.66 -45.43 -20.77
C ASP A 184 12.23 -45.52 -21.30
N ARG A 185 11.33 -44.66 -20.82
CA ARG A 185 9.91 -44.65 -21.22
C ARG A 185 9.68 -43.86 -22.52
N VAL A 186 10.49 -42.84 -22.78
CA VAL A 186 10.32 -41.97 -23.97
C VAL A 186 11.10 -42.54 -25.17
N ARG A 187 10.40 -42.96 -26.23
CA ARG A 187 10.99 -43.54 -27.45
C ARG A 187 11.51 -42.49 -28.42
N SER A 188 10.74 -41.43 -28.66
CA SER A 188 11.17 -40.27 -29.45
C SER A 188 10.49 -38.99 -28.95
N LEU A 189 11.09 -37.86 -29.29
CA LEU A 189 10.57 -36.53 -29.01
C LEU A 189 10.23 -35.82 -30.33
N SER A 190 9.06 -35.16 -30.36
CA SER A 190 8.75 -34.15 -31.38
C SER A 190 8.45 -32.83 -30.69
N LEU A 191 9.18 -31.77 -31.03
CA LEU A 191 9.00 -30.43 -30.49
C LEU A 191 8.38 -29.53 -31.56
N VAL A 192 7.18 -29.02 -31.30
CA VAL A 192 6.41 -28.17 -32.22
C VAL A 192 6.39 -26.74 -31.69
N SER A 193 7.01 -25.80 -32.39
CA SER A 193 7.11 -24.39 -31.99
C SER A 193 7.59 -24.21 -30.53
N SER A 194 8.59 -24.98 -30.10
CA SER A 194 9.07 -25.05 -28.71
C SER A 194 10.37 -24.27 -28.50
N PRO A 195 10.55 -23.56 -27.36
CA PRO A 195 11.69 -22.67 -27.13
C PRO A 195 13.03 -23.40 -26.97
N GLY A 196 13.04 -24.70 -26.65
CA GLY A 196 14.28 -25.46 -26.49
C GLY A 196 15.15 -24.92 -25.36
N ALA A 197 16.09 -24.02 -25.66
CA ALA A 197 17.02 -23.45 -24.69
C ALA A 197 16.54 -22.10 -24.08
N GLN A 198 16.91 -21.85 -22.82
CA GLN A 198 16.51 -20.68 -22.03
C GLN A 198 16.80 -19.33 -22.70
N GLU A 199 17.86 -19.23 -23.51
CA GLU A 199 18.29 -18.00 -24.17
C GLU A 199 17.29 -17.51 -25.26
N PHE A 200 16.38 -18.38 -25.69
CA PHE A 200 15.34 -18.05 -26.67
C PHE A 200 13.98 -17.76 -26.03
N GLU A 201 13.82 -18.00 -24.73
CA GLU A 201 12.57 -17.72 -24.02
C GLU A 201 12.54 -16.27 -23.55
N MET A 202 11.58 -15.48 -24.09
CA MET A 202 11.33 -14.10 -23.72
C MET A 202 12.61 -13.22 -23.68
N MET A 203 13.10 -12.84 -22.49
CA MET A 203 14.28 -11.99 -22.29
C MET A 203 15.60 -12.78 -22.29
N GLY A 204 15.55 -14.11 -22.45
CA GLY A 204 16.71 -14.99 -22.53
C GLY A 204 17.40 -15.30 -21.20
N ASN A 205 16.85 -14.83 -20.07
CA ASN A 205 17.40 -15.06 -18.73
C ASN A 205 16.28 -15.38 -17.72
N PRO A 206 16.43 -16.43 -16.90
CA PRO A 206 15.37 -16.91 -16.01
C PRO A 206 15.01 -15.89 -14.92
N LEU A 207 15.99 -15.19 -14.34
CA LEU A 207 15.71 -14.17 -13.31
C LEU A 207 14.98 -12.96 -13.89
N VAL A 208 15.38 -12.50 -15.06
CA VAL A 208 14.72 -11.36 -15.74
C VAL A 208 13.30 -11.75 -16.16
N ASN A 209 13.12 -12.96 -16.70
CA ASN A 209 11.81 -13.50 -17.05
C ASN A 209 10.91 -13.61 -15.81
N LYS A 210 11.41 -14.15 -14.69
CA LYS A 210 10.66 -14.24 -13.42
C LYS A 210 10.21 -12.88 -12.89
N LEU A 211 10.97 -11.80 -13.12
CA LEU A 211 10.49 -10.44 -12.79
C LEU A 211 9.28 -10.04 -13.64
N VAL A 212 9.34 -10.25 -14.96
CA VAL A 212 8.23 -9.89 -15.86
C VAL A 212 6.99 -10.75 -15.58
N TYR A 213 7.16 -12.06 -15.48
CA TYR A 213 6.09 -12.99 -15.12
C TYR A 213 5.58 -12.77 -13.69
N GLY A 214 6.43 -12.33 -12.77
CA GLY A 214 6.03 -11.97 -11.41
C GLY A 214 5.08 -10.78 -11.38
N PHE A 215 5.33 -9.74 -12.19
CA PHE A 215 4.38 -8.63 -12.36
C PHE A 215 3.07 -9.10 -13.00
N HIS A 216 3.16 -9.96 -14.01
CA HIS A 216 1.99 -10.56 -14.65
C HIS A 216 1.14 -11.35 -13.64
N GLY A 217 1.79 -12.22 -12.85
CA GLY A 217 1.16 -13.00 -11.80
C GLY A 217 0.57 -12.14 -10.70
N ALA A 218 1.26 -11.09 -10.25
CA ALA A 218 0.72 -10.14 -9.26
C ALA A 218 -0.53 -9.41 -9.78
N PHE A 219 -0.56 -9.04 -11.07
CA PHE A 219 -1.71 -8.43 -11.69
C PHE A 219 -2.91 -9.38 -11.73
N PHE A 220 -2.77 -10.59 -12.28
CA PHE A 220 -3.87 -11.55 -12.36
C PHE A 220 -4.28 -12.13 -11.00
N TRP A 221 -3.35 -12.25 -10.05
CA TRP A 221 -3.67 -12.50 -8.65
C TRP A 221 -4.51 -11.36 -8.06
N GLY A 222 -4.13 -10.11 -8.33
CA GLY A 222 -4.88 -8.92 -7.89
C GLY A 222 -6.27 -8.87 -8.52
N VAL A 223 -6.41 -9.12 -9.81
CA VAL A 223 -7.71 -9.20 -10.50
C VAL A 223 -8.54 -10.32 -9.88
N SER A 224 -8.00 -11.52 -9.73
CA SER A 224 -8.76 -12.67 -9.19
C SER A 224 -9.18 -12.50 -7.72
N ARG A 225 -8.37 -11.84 -6.88
CA ARG A 225 -8.62 -11.69 -5.43
C ARG A 225 -9.22 -10.35 -4.98
N LEU A 226 -8.94 -9.27 -5.70
CA LEU A 226 -9.36 -7.91 -5.37
C LEU A 226 -10.51 -7.43 -6.27
N THR A 227 -11.11 -8.29 -7.06
CA THR A 227 -12.34 -7.94 -7.79
C THR A 227 -13.42 -8.99 -7.52
N PRO A 228 -14.70 -8.58 -7.38
CA PRO A 228 -15.80 -9.53 -7.26
C PRO A 228 -16.15 -10.13 -8.63
N ASN A 229 -15.25 -10.95 -9.19
CA ASN A 229 -15.37 -11.52 -10.54
C ASN A 229 -16.10 -12.88 -10.58
N PHE A 230 -16.42 -13.48 -9.44
CA PHE A 230 -17.10 -14.78 -9.31
C PHE A 230 -16.43 -15.91 -10.11
N GLY A 231 -15.10 -15.90 -10.24
CA GLY A 231 -14.33 -16.89 -10.99
C GLY A 231 -14.19 -16.59 -12.48
N ALA A 232 -14.72 -15.47 -12.98
CA ALA A 232 -14.61 -15.13 -14.40
C ALA A 232 -13.17 -14.81 -14.82
N ALA A 233 -12.33 -14.38 -13.87
CA ALA A 233 -10.90 -14.15 -14.12
C ALA A 233 -10.16 -15.44 -14.49
N ASP A 234 -10.63 -16.59 -13.99
CA ASP A 234 -10.03 -17.91 -14.24
C ASP A 234 -10.43 -18.49 -15.62
N LEU A 235 -11.35 -17.82 -16.35
CA LEU A 235 -11.71 -18.16 -17.73
C LEU A 235 -10.80 -17.48 -18.76
N LEU A 236 -9.99 -16.51 -18.34
CA LEU A 236 -9.08 -15.82 -19.24
C LEU A 236 -7.96 -16.77 -19.66
N PRO A 237 -7.52 -16.76 -20.93
CA PRO A 237 -6.40 -17.59 -21.35
C PRO A 237 -5.10 -17.27 -20.57
N TRP A 238 -4.94 -16.05 -20.07
CA TRP A 238 -3.74 -15.57 -19.39
C TRP A 238 -4.04 -15.33 -17.90
N ASP A 239 -4.74 -16.27 -17.29
CA ASP A 239 -5.19 -16.20 -15.91
C ASP A 239 -4.05 -16.37 -14.89
N ARG A 240 -4.43 -16.60 -13.64
CA ARG A 240 -3.49 -16.86 -12.55
C ARG A 240 -2.71 -18.15 -12.78
N ASP A 241 -3.34 -19.21 -13.27
CA ASP A 241 -2.68 -20.50 -13.41
C ASP A 241 -1.67 -20.46 -14.57
N TYR A 242 -2.00 -19.81 -15.70
CA TYR A 242 -1.01 -19.44 -16.72
C TYR A 242 0.18 -18.69 -16.12
N ALA A 243 -0.09 -17.63 -15.35
CA ALA A 243 0.96 -16.79 -14.78
C ALA A 243 1.84 -17.57 -13.78
N LYS A 244 1.25 -18.48 -13.01
CA LYS A 244 1.99 -19.36 -12.10
C LYS A 244 2.85 -20.36 -12.86
N THR A 245 2.31 -20.99 -13.91
CA THR A 245 3.08 -21.92 -14.75
C THR A 245 4.30 -21.25 -15.38
N VAL A 246 4.15 -20.08 -16.02
CA VAL A 246 5.31 -19.39 -16.63
C VAL A 246 6.31 -18.85 -15.61
N PHE A 247 5.86 -18.57 -14.37
CA PHE A 247 6.74 -18.13 -13.29
C PHE A 247 7.53 -19.30 -12.67
N ASP A 248 6.89 -20.45 -12.48
CA ASP A 248 7.49 -21.67 -11.92
C ASP A 248 8.35 -22.43 -12.95
N THR A 249 8.14 -22.19 -14.24
CA THR A 249 8.91 -22.83 -15.32
C THR A 249 10.33 -22.27 -15.40
N ASP A 250 11.32 -23.15 -15.31
CA ASP A 250 12.74 -22.84 -15.48
C ASP A 250 13.29 -23.63 -16.67
N LEU A 251 13.88 -22.97 -17.67
CA LEU A 251 14.43 -23.64 -18.86
C LEU A 251 15.95 -23.80 -18.77
N THR A 252 16.56 -23.49 -17.62
CA THR A 252 18.02 -23.51 -17.45
C THR A 252 18.62 -24.88 -17.82
N ASP A 253 17.91 -25.97 -17.50
CA ASP A 253 18.36 -27.33 -17.77
C ASP A 253 18.08 -27.80 -19.22
N SER A 254 17.15 -27.17 -19.94
CA SER A 254 16.64 -27.67 -21.21
C SER A 254 17.73 -27.84 -22.28
N LYS A 255 18.76 -26.98 -22.24
CA LYS A 255 19.94 -27.08 -23.11
C LYS A 255 20.77 -28.33 -22.82
N GLU A 256 20.99 -28.65 -21.54
CA GLU A 256 21.72 -29.86 -21.15
C GLU A 256 20.92 -31.13 -21.41
N ILE A 257 19.59 -31.07 -21.26
CA ILE A 257 18.70 -32.18 -21.65
C ILE A 257 18.82 -32.47 -23.15
N LEU A 258 18.75 -31.44 -24.00
CA LEU A 258 18.94 -31.57 -25.44
C LEU A 258 20.30 -32.19 -25.77
N LYS A 259 21.39 -31.69 -25.18
CA LYS A 259 22.74 -32.26 -25.36
C LYS A 259 22.87 -33.70 -24.87
N ALA A 260 22.12 -34.11 -23.85
CA ALA A 260 22.13 -35.47 -23.32
C ALA A 260 21.25 -36.42 -24.15
N TRP A 261 20.29 -35.90 -24.92
CA TRP A 261 19.36 -36.71 -25.71
C TRP A 261 20.05 -37.46 -26.85
N ARG A 262 19.87 -38.78 -26.90
CA ARG A 262 20.49 -39.68 -27.90
C ARG A 262 19.49 -40.39 -28.81
N LYS A 263 18.19 -40.30 -28.49
CA LYS A 263 17.10 -40.91 -29.25
C LYS A 263 16.62 -39.95 -30.36
N PRO A 264 15.71 -40.38 -31.27
CA PRO A 264 15.18 -39.52 -32.32
C PRO A 264 14.52 -38.27 -31.79
N LEU A 265 14.82 -37.14 -32.42
CA LEU A 265 14.23 -35.82 -32.15
C LEU A 265 13.74 -35.22 -33.47
N TYR A 266 12.49 -34.80 -33.51
CA TYR A 266 11.90 -34.09 -34.64
C TYR A 266 11.51 -32.67 -34.20
N LEU A 267 11.91 -31.67 -34.96
CA LEU A 267 11.68 -30.26 -34.69
C LEU A 267 10.83 -29.72 -35.83
N LEU A 268 9.63 -29.22 -35.51
CA LEU A 268 8.72 -28.63 -36.47
C LEU A 268 8.41 -27.19 -36.06
N HIS A 269 8.72 -26.22 -36.91
CA HIS A 269 8.70 -24.82 -36.49
C HIS A 269 8.33 -23.87 -37.64
N GLY A 270 7.53 -22.84 -37.35
CA GLY A 270 7.17 -21.80 -38.34
C GLY A 270 8.33 -20.83 -38.62
N ALA A 271 8.55 -20.45 -39.87
CA ALA A 271 9.62 -19.54 -40.28
C ALA A 271 9.50 -18.14 -39.63
N ASP A 272 8.26 -17.68 -39.42
CA ASP A 272 7.91 -16.36 -38.93
C ASP A 272 7.32 -16.40 -37.51
N ASP A 273 7.58 -17.46 -36.74
CA ASP A 273 7.13 -17.54 -35.34
C ASP A 273 7.81 -16.47 -34.50
N TRP A 274 7.00 -15.48 -34.09
CA TRP A 274 7.45 -14.32 -33.34
C TRP A 274 7.43 -14.54 -31.82
N VAL A 275 6.70 -15.56 -31.34
CA VAL A 275 6.64 -15.88 -29.90
C VAL A 275 7.80 -16.78 -29.55
N THR A 276 7.95 -17.87 -30.30
CA THR A 276 9.09 -18.78 -30.18
C THR A 276 9.93 -18.63 -31.43
N SER A 277 11.05 -17.91 -31.36
CA SER A 277 11.88 -17.68 -32.56
C SER A 277 12.30 -19.01 -33.20
N ILE A 278 12.28 -19.09 -34.54
CA ILE A 278 12.86 -20.19 -35.31
C ILE A 278 14.33 -20.48 -34.95
N ASP A 279 15.04 -19.47 -34.44
CA ASP A 279 16.41 -19.63 -33.95
C ASP A 279 16.51 -20.64 -32.81
N ALA A 280 15.45 -20.80 -32.00
CA ALA A 280 15.37 -21.83 -30.96
C ALA A 280 15.48 -23.24 -31.53
N ALA A 281 14.70 -23.54 -32.58
CA ALA A 281 14.72 -24.85 -33.24
C ALA A 281 16.02 -25.07 -34.02
N ARG A 282 16.54 -24.03 -34.70
CA ARG A 282 17.85 -24.09 -35.37
C ARG A 282 19.00 -24.32 -34.38
N TYR A 283 18.93 -23.69 -33.21
CA TYR A 283 19.92 -23.88 -32.16
C TYR A 283 19.82 -25.28 -31.54
N SER A 284 18.61 -25.76 -31.27
CA SER A 284 18.36 -27.13 -30.79
C SER A 284 18.88 -28.18 -31.78
N ALA A 285 18.70 -27.98 -33.09
CA ALA A 285 19.26 -28.85 -34.12
C ALA A 285 20.80 -28.85 -34.16
N LYS A 286 21.45 -27.75 -33.77
CA LYS A 286 22.92 -27.69 -33.62
C LYS A 286 23.40 -28.44 -32.37
N LEU A 287 22.61 -28.44 -31.30
CA LEU A 287 22.91 -29.19 -30.07
C LEU A 287 22.69 -30.69 -30.22
N VAL A 288 21.75 -31.09 -31.08
CA VAL A 288 21.32 -32.48 -31.29
C VAL A 288 21.53 -32.85 -32.76
N PRO A 289 22.72 -33.32 -33.16
CA PRO A 289 23.07 -33.54 -34.57
C PRO A 289 22.16 -34.54 -35.30
N GLN A 290 21.54 -35.46 -34.57
CA GLN A 290 20.57 -36.42 -35.12
C GLN A 290 19.14 -35.86 -35.26
N ALA A 291 18.90 -34.61 -34.87
CA ALA A 291 17.57 -34.00 -34.95
C ALA A 291 17.17 -33.73 -36.40
N GLN A 292 15.93 -34.07 -36.73
CA GLN A 292 15.32 -33.69 -38.01
C GLN A 292 14.60 -32.36 -37.82
N LEU A 293 15.09 -31.29 -38.46
CA LEU A 293 14.45 -29.97 -38.43
C LEU A 293 13.66 -29.73 -39.71
N GLU A 294 12.38 -29.40 -39.55
CA GLU A 294 11.50 -28.98 -40.64
C GLU A 294 10.91 -27.61 -40.35
N VAL A 295 11.06 -26.70 -41.32
CA VAL A 295 10.61 -25.31 -41.21
C VAL A 295 9.38 -25.12 -42.10
N LEU A 296 8.28 -24.70 -41.50
CA LEU A 296 7.02 -24.45 -42.18
C LEU A 296 6.90 -22.97 -42.58
N PRO A 297 6.30 -22.64 -43.73
CA PRO A 297 5.96 -21.26 -44.06
C PRO A 297 4.89 -20.75 -43.09
N GLY A 298 5.04 -19.52 -42.57
CA GLY A 298 4.09 -18.92 -41.63
C GLY A 298 4.61 -18.80 -40.20
N GLY A 299 3.74 -18.31 -39.31
CA GLY A 299 4.06 -17.96 -37.93
C GLY A 299 3.91 -19.12 -36.93
N ARG A 300 3.61 -18.77 -35.68
CA ARG A 300 3.43 -19.72 -34.55
C ARG A 300 2.46 -20.85 -34.86
N ASP A 301 1.40 -20.54 -35.61
CA ASP A 301 0.32 -21.47 -35.94
C ASP A 301 0.52 -22.18 -37.28
N ALA A 302 1.67 -22.03 -37.94
CA ALA A 302 1.96 -22.67 -39.24
C ALA A 302 1.77 -24.20 -39.22
N ALA A 303 2.01 -24.85 -38.08
CA ALA A 303 1.78 -26.28 -37.90
C ALA A 303 0.28 -26.67 -37.93
N PHE A 304 -0.63 -25.71 -37.84
CA PHE A 304 -2.09 -25.91 -37.78
C PHE A 304 -2.83 -25.34 -38.99
N ASP A 305 -2.14 -24.63 -39.89
CA ASP A 305 -2.73 -24.16 -41.16
C ASP A 305 -3.17 -25.36 -42.03
N ASP A 306 -2.41 -26.46 -41.99
CA ASP A 306 -2.80 -27.77 -42.54
C ASP A 306 -2.53 -28.87 -41.50
N VAL A 307 -3.53 -29.09 -40.64
CA VAL A 307 -3.46 -30.07 -39.54
C VAL A 307 -3.24 -31.50 -40.05
N GLU A 308 -3.83 -31.86 -41.19
CA GLU A 308 -3.70 -33.22 -41.74
C GLU A 308 -2.27 -33.46 -42.26
N ALA A 309 -1.69 -32.48 -42.96
CA ALA A 309 -0.31 -32.58 -43.41
C ALA A 309 0.67 -32.63 -42.23
N THR A 310 0.45 -31.83 -41.19
CA THR A 310 1.25 -31.87 -39.97
C THR A 310 1.12 -33.20 -39.23
N ALA A 311 -0.10 -33.72 -39.09
CA ALA A 311 -0.35 -35.03 -38.50
C ALA A 311 0.33 -36.16 -39.29
N ALA A 312 0.30 -36.10 -40.63
CA ALA A 312 0.99 -37.07 -41.49
C ALA A 312 2.51 -37.04 -41.30
N LYS A 313 3.12 -35.85 -41.14
CA LYS A 313 4.55 -35.69 -40.85
C LYS A 313 4.93 -36.26 -39.49
N LEU A 314 4.18 -35.91 -38.44
CA LEU A 314 4.43 -36.35 -37.06
C LEU A 314 4.22 -37.87 -36.91
N SER A 315 3.10 -38.41 -37.41
CA SER A 315 2.84 -39.86 -37.39
C SER A 315 3.86 -40.61 -38.25
N GLY A 316 4.22 -40.10 -39.42
CA GLY A 316 5.26 -40.67 -40.27
C GLY A 316 6.63 -40.74 -39.58
N PHE A 317 7.01 -39.72 -38.82
CA PHE A 317 8.23 -39.75 -38.00
C PHE A 317 8.15 -40.81 -36.91
N VAL A 318 7.08 -40.82 -36.11
CA VAL A 318 6.89 -41.76 -35.01
C VAL A 318 6.87 -43.23 -35.49
N LEU A 319 6.16 -43.52 -36.59
CA LEU A 319 6.10 -44.87 -37.16
C LEU A 319 7.44 -45.33 -37.76
N LYS A 320 8.25 -44.42 -38.31
CA LYS A 320 9.62 -44.76 -38.74
C LYS A 320 10.49 -45.20 -37.56
N VAL A 321 10.33 -44.57 -36.39
CA VAL A 321 11.06 -44.96 -35.17
C VAL A 321 10.63 -46.35 -34.68
N GLU A 322 9.36 -46.72 -34.84
CA GLU A 322 8.87 -48.07 -34.51
C GLU A 322 9.41 -49.17 -35.45
N GLN A 323 9.70 -48.83 -36.70
CA GLN A 323 10.17 -49.78 -37.71
C GLN A 323 11.68 -50.05 -37.63
N ALA A 324 12.49 -49.08 -37.22
CA ALA A 324 13.93 -49.22 -37.14
C ALA A 324 14.47 -48.62 -35.83
N PRO A 325 15.21 -49.40 -35.00
CA PRO A 325 15.87 -48.85 -33.84
C PRO A 325 16.90 -47.81 -34.27
N PRO A 326 16.98 -46.67 -33.57
CA PRO A 326 17.71 -45.50 -34.04
C PRO A 326 19.22 -45.75 -34.12
N ALA A 327 19.86 -45.15 -35.13
CA ALA A 327 21.31 -45.04 -35.15
C ALA A 327 21.77 -44.20 -33.94
N LEU A 328 22.76 -44.72 -33.20
CA LEU A 328 23.35 -44.00 -32.07
C LEU A 328 23.94 -42.68 -32.54
N ALA A 329 23.49 -41.59 -31.92
CA ALA A 329 23.97 -40.25 -32.24
C ALA A 329 25.46 -40.06 -31.91
N PRO A 330 26.18 -39.24 -32.68
CA PRO A 330 27.57 -38.88 -32.36
C PRO A 330 27.65 -38.13 -31.01
N LEU A 331 28.80 -38.25 -30.34
CA LEU A 331 29.06 -37.58 -29.06
C LEU A 331 28.97 -36.05 -29.21
N PRO A 332 28.43 -35.35 -28.20
CA PRO A 332 28.23 -33.90 -28.26
C PRO A 332 29.57 -33.17 -28.35
N THR A 333 29.57 -32.04 -29.07
CA THR A 333 30.71 -31.13 -29.12
C THR A 333 30.91 -30.45 -27.76
N ALA A 334 32.16 -30.31 -27.32
CA ALA A 334 32.49 -29.75 -26.00
C ALA A 334 32.17 -28.25 -25.82
N LYS A 335 31.89 -27.50 -26.91
CA LYS A 335 31.65 -26.06 -26.86
C LYS A 335 30.27 -25.73 -27.44
N ASP A 336 29.54 -24.88 -26.74
CA ASP A 336 28.23 -24.42 -27.18
C ASP A 336 28.28 -23.56 -28.44
N PRO A 337 27.31 -23.70 -29.35
CA PRO A 337 27.15 -22.75 -30.44
C PRO A 337 26.84 -21.35 -29.88
N ALA A 338 27.23 -20.31 -30.61
CA ALA A 338 26.88 -18.94 -30.22
C ALA A 338 25.37 -18.71 -30.36
N VAL A 339 24.77 -18.02 -29.39
CA VAL A 339 23.37 -17.56 -29.46
C VAL A 339 23.28 -16.39 -30.44
N PRO A 340 22.37 -16.43 -31.42
CA PRO A 340 22.21 -15.32 -32.37
C PRO A 340 21.53 -14.12 -31.69
N THR A 341 21.98 -12.91 -32.03
CA THR A 341 21.31 -11.66 -31.65
C THR A 341 19.89 -11.63 -32.18
N ALA A 342 18.95 -11.05 -31.43
CA ALA A 342 17.54 -10.99 -31.82
C ALA A 342 17.36 -10.22 -33.15
N GLN A 343 16.61 -10.80 -34.08
CA GLN A 343 16.27 -10.20 -35.39
C GLN A 343 14.76 -10.26 -35.64
N GLY A 344 14.30 -9.57 -36.69
CA GLY A 344 12.90 -9.63 -37.15
C GLY A 344 11.89 -9.17 -36.10
N ALA A 345 10.79 -9.92 -35.98
CA ALA A 345 9.69 -9.60 -35.05
C ALA A 345 10.15 -9.62 -33.57
N ARG A 346 10.99 -10.59 -33.18
CA ARG A 346 11.52 -10.72 -31.82
C ARG A 346 12.21 -9.44 -31.35
N TYR A 347 13.03 -8.84 -32.22
CA TYR A 347 13.74 -7.60 -31.92
C TYR A 347 12.77 -6.43 -31.62
N TRP A 348 11.76 -6.21 -32.48
CA TRP A 348 10.82 -5.10 -32.30
C TRP A 348 9.93 -5.29 -31.07
N ILE A 349 9.55 -6.52 -30.75
CA ILE A 349 8.78 -6.82 -29.54
C ILE A 349 9.60 -6.50 -28.29
N LEU A 350 10.88 -6.89 -28.25
CA LEU A 350 11.77 -6.53 -27.15
C LEU A 350 11.88 -5.00 -27.00
N MET A 351 11.98 -4.26 -28.11
CA MET A 351 11.99 -2.79 -28.06
C MET A 351 10.70 -2.22 -27.47
N VAL A 352 9.53 -2.73 -27.87
CA VAL A 352 8.23 -2.31 -27.32
C VAL A 352 8.12 -2.64 -25.83
N ILE A 353 8.53 -3.84 -25.42
CA ILE A 353 8.56 -4.25 -24.01
C ILE A 353 9.45 -3.30 -23.21
N ILE A 354 10.66 -3.01 -23.68
CA ILE A 354 11.58 -2.07 -23.04
C ILE A 354 10.94 -0.69 -22.90
N VAL A 355 10.27 -0.19 -23.96
CA VAL A 355 9.56 1.10 -23.91
C VAL A 355 8.47 1.07 -22.85
N VAL A 356 7.61 0.06 -22.83
CA VAL A 356 6.49 -0.04 -21.87
C VAL A 356 6.99 -0.21 -20.43
N CYS A 357 7.96 -1.09 -20.20
CA CYS A 357 8.55 -1.30 -18.88
C CYS A 357 9.24 -0.04 -18.36
N CYS A 358 9.93 0.71 -19.23
CA CYS A 358 10.64 1.93 -18.84
C CYS A 358 9.68 3.06 -18.44
N LEU A 359 8.45 3.12 -18.99
CA LEU A 359 7.41 4.05 -18.55
C LEU A 359 6.95 3.78 -17.11
N VAL A 360 6.99 2.52 -16.67
CA VAL A 360 6.56 2.10 -15.33
C VAL A 360 7.72 2.17 -14.33
N ALA A 361 8.87 1.67 -14.74
CA ALA A 361 10.07 1.51 -13.91
C ALA A 361 11.33 1.89 -14.71
N GLU A 362 11.55 3.20 -14.90
CA GLU A 362 12.64 3.76 -15.70
C GLU A 362 14.02 3.15 -15.35
N ASP A 363 14.51 3.39 -14.13
CA ASP A 363 15.89 3.05 -13.75
C ASP A 363 16.14 1.52 -13.77
N PRO A 364 15.25 0.68 -13.18
CA PRO A 364 15.39 -0.77 -13.28
C PRO A 364 15.36 -1.29 -14.71
N THR A 365 14.52 -0.71 -15.58
CA THR A 365 14.45 -1.12 -16.99
C THR A 365 15.75 -0.78 -17.71
N CYS A 366 16.34 0.40 -17.50
CA CYS A 366 17.62 0.76 -18.11
C CYS A 366 18.75 -0.20 -17.69
N LEU A 367 18.80 -0.59 -16.41
CA LEU A 367 19.76 -1.58 -15.92
C LEU A 367 19.54 -2.96 -16.55
N ALA A 368 18.28 -3.40 -16.65
CA ALA A 368 17.91 -4.67 -17.28
C ALA A 368 18.24 -4.67 -18.79
N THR A 369 17.97 -3.57 -19.51
CA THR A 369 18.34 -3.40 -20.91
C THR A 369 19.85 -3.48 -21.10
N GLY A 370 20.64 -2.88 -20.20
CA GLY A 370 22.10 -3.03 -20.17
C GLY A 370 22.55 -4.49 -20.04
N LEU A 371 21.89 -5.27 -19.16
CA LEU A 371 22.14 -6.71 -19.02
C LEU A 371 21.82 -7.48 -20.31
N LEU A 372 20.73 -7.17 -21.01
CA LEU A 372 20.39 -7.80 -22.30
C LEU A 372 21.46 -7.56 -23.37
N VAL A 373 22.02 -6.35 -23.39
CA VAL A 373 23.16 -6.03 -24.26
C VAL A 373 24.38 -6.87 -23.88
N GLY A 374 24.64 -7.05 -22.58
CA GLY A 374 25.75 -7.88 -22.09
C GLY A 374 25.60 -9.37 -22.42
N MET A 375 24.37 -9.85 -22.57
CA MET A 375 24.06 -11.22 -23.01
C MET A 375 24.05 -11.37 -24.54
N GLY A 376 24.23 -10.28 -25.31
CA GLY A 376 24.22 -10.31 -26.77
C GLY A 376 22.84 -10.43 -27.41
N VAL A 377 21.76 -10.22 -26.63
CA VAL A 377 20.37 -10.36 -27.10
C VAL A 377 19.96 -9.19 -28.00
N ILE A 378 20.37 -7.97 -27.63
CA ILE A 378 20.11 -6.72 -28.37
C ILE A 378 21.39 -5.89 -28.48
N ASP A 379 21.45 -4.96 -29.44
CA ASP A 379 22.55 -4.01 -29.55
C ASP A 379 22.39 -2.82 -28.59
N PHE A 380 23.53 -2.20 -28.26
CA PHE A 380 23.59 -1.13 -27.26
C PHE A 380 22.78 0.11 -27.65
N TRP A 381 22.87 0.55 -28.91
CA TRP A 381 22.29 1.82 -29.33
C TRP A 381 20.77 1.76 -29.46
N SER A 382 20.24 0.63 -29.89
CA SER A 382 18.80 0.40 -29.91
C SER A 382 18.20 0.38 -28.51
N GLY A 383 18.90 -0.24 -27.54
CA GLY A 383 18.50 -0.18 -26.14
C GLY A 383 18.50 1.26 -25.60
N VAL A 384 19.54 2.05 -25.90
CA VAL A 384 19.62 3.47 -25.50
C VAL A 384 18.47 4.27 -26.11
N ALA A 385 18.18 4.08 -27.40
CA ALA A 385 17.10 4.77 -28.09
C ALA A 385 15.74 4.43 -27.48
N ALA A 386 15.44 3.14 -27.28
CA ALA A 386 14.18 2.68 -26.69
C ALA A 386 13.96 3.26 -25.29
N CYS A 387 14.96 3.18 -24.41
CA CYS A 387 14.88 3.76 -23.07
C CYS A 387 14.74 5.29 -23.12
N THR A 388 15.54 6.00 -23.92
CA THR A 388 15.51 7.47 -24.01
C THR A 388 14.14 7.99 -24.48
N VAL A 389 13.57 7.37 -25.52
CA VAL A 389 12.24 7.73 -26.05
C VAL A 389 11.17 7.50 -24.99
N SER A 390 11.20 6.34 -24.33
CA SER A 390 10.23 6.01 -23.29
C SER A 390 10.25 7.03 -22.15
N ILE A 391 11.43 7.38 -21.65
CA ILE A 391 11.51 8.32 -20.55
C ILE A 391 11.05 9.71 -20.95
N PHE A 392 11.44 10.17 -22.14
CA PHE A 392 11.00 11.47 -22.63
C PHE A 392 9.47 11.55 -22.70
N ILE A 393 8.80 10.49 -23.17
CA ILE A 393 7.33 10.39 -23.18
C ILE A 393 6.78 10.45 -21.74
N GLY A 394 7.37 9.71 -20.80
CA GLY A 394 6.97 9.72 -19.39
C GLY A 394 7.10 11.10 -18.73
N ASP A 395 8.21 11.79 -18.94
CA ASP A 395 8.46 13.13 -18.38
C ASP A 395 7.46 14.17 -18.93
N VAL A 396 7.19 14.12 -20.24
CA VAL A 396 6.19 14.98 -20.89
C VAL A 396 4.79 14.68 -20.38
N ALA A 397 4.44 13.42 -20.13
CA ALA A 397 3.16 13.03 -19.56
C ALA A 397 2.99 13.63 -18.14
N LEU A 398 4.00 13.50 -17.27
CA LEU A 398 3.98 14.08 -15.92
C LEU A 398 3.85 15.62 -15.94
N TYR A 399 4.61 16.29 -16.80
CA TYR A 399 4.47 17.74 -17.01
C TYR A 399 3.07 18.12 -17.49
N SER A 400 2.50 17.34 -18.41
CA SER A 400 1.16 17.59 -18.97
C SER A 400 0.06 17.46 -17.91
N VAL A 401 0.17 16.48 -17.00
CA VAL A 401 -0.76 16.35 -15.87
C VAL A 401 -0.79 17.63 -15.04
N GLY A 402 0.37 18.19 -14.69
CA GLY A 402 0.46 19.45 -13.95
C GLY A 402 -0.11 20.64 -14.74
N ARG A 403 0.18 20.71 -16.05
CA ARG A 403 -0.22 21.81 -16.93
C ARG A 403 -1.74 21.89 -17.15
N PHE A 404 -2.38 20.75 -17.39
CA PHE A 404 -3.82 20.70 -17.73
C PHE A 404 -4.72 20.66 -16.49
N PHE A 405 -4.35 19.89 -15.46
CA PHE A 405 -5.18 19.73 -14.25
C PHE A 405 -4.84 20.75 -13.15
N GLY A 406 -3.73 21.49 -13.27
CA GLY A 406 -3.35 22.57 -12.36
C GLY A 406 -3.28 22.16 -10.89
N ARG A 407 -3.58 23.09 -9.98
CA ARG A 407 -3.61 22.82 -8.53
C ARG A 407 -4.67 21.78 -8.13
N GLN A 408 -5.70 21.54 -8.95
CA GLN A 408 -6.74 20.56 -8.67
C GLN A 408 -6.22 19.11 -8.70
N ALA A 409 -5.16 18.84 -9.47
CA ALA A 409 -4.51 17.53 -9.53
C ALA A 409 -4.00 17.07 -8.15
N LEU A 410 -3.53 18.03 -7.34
CA LEU A 410 -2.94 17.79 -6.01
C LEU A 410 -3.96 17.34 -4.97
N HIS A 411 -5.26 17.54 -5.23
CA HIS A 411 -6.32 17.10 -4.32
C HIS A 411 -6.79 15.66 -4.60
N ARG A 412 -6.30 15.00 -5.66
CA ARG A 412 -6.65 13.63 -6.05
C ARG A 412 -5.54 12.63 -5.70
N ILE A 413 -5.91 11.38 -5.41
CA ILE A 413 -4.96 10.28 -5.13
C ILE A 413 -4.41 9.77 -6.48
N PRO A 414 -3.10 9.43 -6.61
CA PRO A 414 -2.08 9.37 -5.56
C PRO A 414 -1.33 10.70 -5.31
N LEU A 415 -1.57 11.72 -6.13
CA LEU A 415 -0.87 13.02 -6.07
C LEU A 415 -0.97 13.75 -4.73
N LYS A 416 -2.12 13.65 -4.06
CA LYS A 416 -2.35 14.15 -2.71
C LYS A 416 -1.37 13.59 -1.68
N TRP A 417 -0.88 12.36 -1.88
CA TRP A 417 0.08 11.73 -0.98
C TRP A 417 1.52 12.17 -1.25
N LEU A 418 1.83 12.46 -2.52
CA LEU A 418 3.18 12.80 -2.99
C LEU A 418 3.54 14.27 -2.78
N ILE A 419 2.58 15.19 -2.93
CA ILE A 419 2.84 16.64 -2.94
C ILE A 419 1.90 17.34 -1.96
N LYS A 420 2.44 17.91 -0.88
CA LYS A 420 1.65 18.72 0.07
C LYS A 420 1.55 20.17 -0.43
N PRO A 421 0.40 20.87 -0.26
CA PRO A 421 0.21 22.23 -0.77
C PRO A 421 1.29 23.25 -0.34
N HIS A 422 1.77 23.19 0.91
CA HIS A 422 2.81 24.10 1.41
C HIS A 422 4.19 23.87 0.73
N GLN A 423 4.49 22.63 0.31
CA GLN A 423 5.74 22.33 -0.40
C GLN A 423 5.73 22.93 -1.80
N LEU A 424 4.56 22.98 -2.44
CA LEU A 424 4.37 23.61 -3.74
C LEU A 424 4.72 25.10 -3.70
N GLU A 425 4.30 25.80 -2.65
CA GLU A 425 4.56 27.25 -2.48
C GLU A 425 6.05 27.52 -2.23
N GLN A 426 6.71 26.68 -1.42
CA GLN A 426 8.17 26.73 -1.25
C GLN A 426 8.90 26.51 -2.58
N TRP A 427 8.50 25.51 -3.36
CA TRP A 427 9.13 25.20 -4.64
C TRP A 427 8.84 26.23 -5.72
N ALA A 428 7.66 26.85 -5.72
CA ALA A 428 7.32 27.94 -6.63
C ALA A 428 8.30 29.12 -6.49
N GLY A 429 8.75 29.41 -5.27
CA GLY A 429 9.80 30.40 -5.00
C GLY A 429 11.18 30.03 -5.57
N TRP A 430 11.49 28.73 -5.75
CA TRP A 430 12.74 28.29 -6.35
C TRP A 430 12.69 28.35 -7.88
N PHE A 431 11.54 28.03 -8.48
CA PHE A 431 11.33 28.05 -9.93
C PHE A 431 11.32 29.46 -10.56
N SER A 432 11.11 30.50 -9.75
CA SER A 432 11.19 31.90 -10.21
C SER A 432 12.63 32.40 -10.40
N THR A 433 13.64 31.66 -9.93
CA THR A 433 15.05 32.00 -10.13
C THR A 433 15.64 31.31 -11.37
N PRO A 434 16.71 31.85 -12.00
CA PRO A 434 17.43 31.19 -13.11
C PRO A 434 17.95 29.79 -12.75
N ARG A 435 18.20 29.53 -11.45
CA ARG A 435 18.60 28.24 -10.90
C ARG A 435 17.47 27.20 -10.90
N GLY A 436 16.22 27.63 -11.02
CA GLY A 436 15.04 26.75 -11.05
C GLY A 436 15.06 25.71 -12.16
N MET A 437 15.62 26.03 -13.35
CA MET A 437 15.77 25.03 -14.42
C MET A 437 16.82 23.97 -14.08
N LEU A 438 17.91 24.36 -13.39
CA LEU A 438 18.92 23.41 -12.92
C LEU A 438 18.31 22.41 -11.93
N VAL A 439 17.39 22.87 -11.06
CA VAL A 439 16.67 22.02 -10.13
C VAL A 439 15.85 20.95 -10.87
N VAL A 440 15.18 21.32 -11.97
CA VAL A 440 14.43 20.37 -12.81
C VAL A 440 15.35 19.29 -13.38
N VAL A 441 16.51 19.67 -13.92
CA VAL A 441 17.49 18.69 -14.44
C VAL A 441 18.05 17.83 -13.33
N SER A 442 18.43 18.43 -12.20
CA SER A 442 19.02 17.70 -11.08
C SER A 442 18.05 16.70 -10.46
N SER A 443 16.73 16.97 -10.53
CA SER A 443 15.71 16.05 -10.05
C SER A 443 15.76 14.68 -10.75
N ARG A 444 16.30 14.63 -11.97
CA ARG A 444 16.47 13.37 -12.71
C ARG A 444 17.46 12.42 -12.04
N PHE A 445 18.48 12.96 -11.39
CA PHE A 445 19.51 12.18 -10.70
C PHE A 445 19.12 11.83 -9.25
N VAL A 446 17.98 12.35 -8.77
CA VAL A 446 17.52 12.13 -7.39
C VAL A 446 16.25 11.27 -7.41
N PRO A 447 16.31 10.01 -6.91
CA PRO A 447 15.16 9.12 -6.86
C PRO A 447 13.93 9.77 -6.21
N ALA A 448 12.74 9.44 -6.71
CA ALA A 448 11.43 9.95 -6.26
C ALA A 448 11.16 11.47 -6.39
N SER A 449 12.16 12.31 -6.73
CA SER A 449 11.96 13.76 -6.87
C SER A 449 11.38 14.21 -8.22
N ARG A 450 11.44 13.35 -9.25
CA ARG A 450 10.99 13.61 -10.63
C ARG A 450 9.50 13.93 -10.73
N VAL A 451 8.64 13.05 -10.21
CA VAL A 451 7.18 13.19 -10.22
C VAL A 451 6.73 14.53 -9.61
N PRO A 452 7.13 14.90 -8.37
CA PRO A 452 6.79 16.19 -7.81
C PRO A 452 7.30 17.38 -8.63
N THR A 453 8.53 17.29 -9.14
CA THR A 453 9.19 18.39 -9.86
C THR A 453 8.53 18.67 -11.19
N PHE A 454 8.28 17.65 -12.02
CA PHE A 454 7.69 17.84 -13.36
C PHE A 454 6.23 18.26 -13.30
N ILE A 455 5.46 17.73 -12.34
CA ILE A 455 4.09 18.17 -12.13
C ILE A 455 4.05 19.63 -11.66
N THR A 456 4.94 20.02 -10.74
CA THR A 456 5.06 21.41 -10.29
C THR A 456 5.45 22.34 -11.44
N ALA A 457 6.43 21.94 -12.27
CA ALA A 457 6.80 22.66 -13.48
C ALA A 457 5.62 22.84 -14.45
N GLY A 458 4.74 21.83 -14.55
CA GLY A 458 3.49 21.89 -15.29
C GLY A 458 2.49 22.89 -14.70
N ILE A 459 2.28 22.85 -13.38
CA ILE A 459 1.39 23.78 -12.65
C ILE A 459 1.85 25.23 -12.83
N LEU A 460 3.16 25.47 -12.79
CA LEU A 460 3.79 26.78 -13.00
C LEU A 460 3.86 27.19 -14.48
N ARG A 461 3.39 26.34 -15.40
CA ARG A 461 3.31 26.57 -16.85
C ARG A 461 4.63 27.02 -17.47
N LEU A 462 5.74 26.37 -17.08
CA LEU A 462 7.05 26.60 -17.71
C LEU A 462 7.00 26.38 -19.24
N ARG A 463 7.93 26.97 -19.99
CA ARG A 463 7.93 26.89 -21.47
C ARG A 463 8.18 25.44 -21.93
N PRO A 464 7.24 24.78 -22.63
CA PRO A 464 7.31 23.35 -22.92
C PRO A 464 8.47 22.97 -23.82
N LEU A 465 8.80 23.80 -24.82
CA LEU A 465 9.91 23.51 -25.75
C LEU A 465 11.26 23.52 -25.03
N ARG A 466 11.52 24.54 -24.20
CA ARG A 466 12.78 24.65 -23.45
C ARG A 466 12.92 23.52 -22.45
N LEU A 467 11.85 23.21 -21.73
CA LEU A 467 11.82 22.12 -20.76
C LEU A 467 11.99 20.76 -21.46
N GLY A 468 11.30 20.53 -22.57
CA GLY A 468 11.39 19.29 -23.34
C GLY A 468 12.81 19.01 -23.85
N VAL A 469 13.47 20.00 -24.45
CA VAL A 469 14.87 19.85 -24.89
C VAL A 469 15.79 19.49 -23.71
N LEU A 470 15.61 20.17 -22.58
CA LEU A 470 16.42 19.95 -21.39
C LEU A 470 16.23 18.54 -20.82
N LEU A 471 14.98 18.06 -20.75
CA LEU A 471 14.64 16.72 -20.29
C LEU A 471 15.15 15.64 -21.25
N PHE A 472 15.04 15.86 -22.55
CA PHE A 472 15.56 14.94 -23.57
C PHE A 472 17.07 14.80 -23.49
N VAL A 473 17.80 15.92 -23.37
CA VAL A 473 19.27 15.89 -23.21
C VAL A 473 19.65 15.18 -21.91
N ALA A 474 18.94 15.44 -20.82
CA ALA A 474 19.19 14.76 -19.55
C ALA A 474 18.93 13.25 -19.64
N ALA A 475 17.90 12.82 -20.38
CA ALA A 475 17.61 11.42 -20.67
C ALA A 475 18.75 10.78 -21.48
N LEU A 476 19.14 11.43 -22.56
CA LEU A 476 20.18 10.95 -23.47
C LEU A 476 21.54 10.77 -22.76
N VAL A 477 21.84 11.56 -21.74
CA VAL A 477 23.06 11.42 -20.93
C VAL A 477 22.91 10.33 -19.86
N TRP A 478 21.76 10.27 -19.19
CA TRP A 478 21.56 9.36 -18.04
C TRP A 478 21.34 7.90 -18.46
N THR A 479 20.59 7.67 -19.54
CA THR A 479 20.23 6.34 -20.00
C THR A 479 21.45 5.46 -20.35
N PRO A 480 22.45 5.93 -21.12
CA PRO A 480 23.65 5.16 -21.39
C PRO A 480 24.44 4.83 -20.12
N VAL A 481 24.48 5.72 -19.14
CA VAL A 481 25.21 5.49 -17.87
C VAL A 481 24.59 4.31 -17.12
N LEU A 482 23.27 4.28 -16.96
CA LEU A 482 22.57 3.15 -16.33
C LEU A 482 22.76 1.86 -17.12
N MET A 483 22.64 1.91 -18.45
CA MET A 483 22.84 0.73 -19.30
C MET A 483 24.28 0.21 -19.23
N LEU A 484 25.30 1.07 -19.17
CA LEU A 484 26.69 0.66 -19.01
C LEU A 484 26.94 -0.05 -17.67
N ILE A 485 26.28 0.41 -16.59
CA ILE A 485 26.32 -0.28 -15.29
C ILE A 485 25.71 -1.69 -15.44
N GLY A 486 24.52 -1.79 -16.04
CA GLY A 486 23.86 -3.08 -16.31
C GLY A 486 24.69 -4.02 -17.19
N LEU A 487 25.31 -3.49 -18.25
CA LEU A 487 26.18 -4.21 -19.17
C LEU A 487 27.42 -4.78 -18.44
N ARG A 488 28.07 -3.96 -17.62
CA ARG A 488 29.37 -4.30 -17.02
C ARG A 488 29.25 -5.15 -15.76
N TRP A 489 28.23 -4.91 -14.94
CA TRP A 489 28.06 -5.52 -13.61
C TRP A 489 26.85 -6.45 -13.52
N GLY A 490 25.86 -6.31 -14.42
CA GLY A 490 24.64 -7.11 -14.41
C GLY A 490 24.90 -8.62 -14.40
N PRO A 491 25.70 -9.18 -15.34
CA PRO A 491 25.96 -10.62 -15.37
C PRO A 491 26.52 -11.16 -14.05
N ALA A 492 27.50 -10.46 -13.45
CA ALA A 492 28.12 -10.85 -12.18
C ALA A 492 27.16 -10.73 -10.98
N ILE A 493 26.26 -9.74 -10.99
CA ILE A 493 25.24 -9.58 -9.95
C ILE A 493 24.22 -10.72 -10.03
N ILE A 494 23.77 -11.06 -11.23
CA ILE A 494 22.80 -12.14 -11.48
C ILE A 494 23.38 -13.50 -11.07
N GLU A 495 24.63 -13.78 -11.40
CA GLU A 495 25.32 -15.01 -11.00
C GLU A 495 25.35 -15.18 -9.46
N LYS A 496 25.73 -14.13 -8.73
CA LYS A 496 25.71 -14.13 -7.26
C LYS A 496 24.29 -14.19 -6.68
N LEU A 497 23.31 -13.54 -7.31
CA LEU A 497 21.92 -13.60 -6.85
C LEU A 497 21.35 -15.02 -6.99
N ASN A 498 21.70 -15.74 -8.04
CA ASN A 498 21.34 -17.16 -8.20
C ASN A 498 21.98 -18.03 -7.12
N GLU A 499 23.26 -17.81 -6.82
CA GLU A 499 23.97 -18.52 -5.74
C GLU A 499 23.33 -18.28 -4.36
N TYR A 500 22.84 -17.07 -4.10
CA TYR A 500 22.25 -16.66 -2.82
C TYR A 500 20.72 -16.49 -2.85
N HIS A 501 20.00 -17.18 -3.74
CA HIS A 501 18.55 -17.00 -3.91
C HIS A 501 17.74 -17.09 -2.60
N ARG A 502 18.16 -17.93 -1.64
CA ARG A 502 17.57 -18.03 -0.28
C ARG A 502 17.74 -16.78 0.59
N LEU A 503 18.82 -16.02 0.38
CA LEU A 503 19.13 -14.77 1.11
C LEU A 503 18.70 -13.53 0.33
N ALA A 504 18.32 -13.64 -0.95
CA ALA A 504 17.93 -12.53 -1.81
C ALA A 504 16.84 -11.64 -1.17
N GLY A 505 15.84 -12.25 -0.53
CA GLY A 505 14.80 -11.50 0.20
C GLY A 505 15.36 -10.64 1.33
N TRP A 506 16.30 -11.19 2.12
CA TRP A 506 16.96 -10.44 3.21
C TRP A 506 17.89 -9.36 2.68
N ILE A 507 18.54 -9.57 1.53
CA ILE A 507 19.35 -8.55 0.85
C ILE A 507 18.46 -7.37 0.43
N VAL A 508 17.30 -7.64 -0.17
CA VAL A 508 16.33 -6.60 -0.55
C VAL A 508 15.83 -5.83 0.68
N VAL A 509 15.44 -6.53 1.75
CA VAL A 509 15.02 -5.89 3.01
C VAL A 509 16.16 -5.04 3.57
N GLY A 510 17.39 -5.55 3.58
CA GLY A 510 18.58 -4.82 4.01
C GLY A 510 18.84 -3.55 3.19
N MET A 511 18.72 -3.64 1.86
CA MET A 511 18.86 -2.48 0.96
C MET A 511 17.76 -1.43 1.20
N LEU A 512 16.50 -1.86 1.44
CA LEU A 512 15.40 -0.95 1.76
C LEU A 512 15.61 -0.25 3.10
N VAL A 513 16.07 -0.98 4.13
CA VAL A 513 16.43 -0.41 5.44
C VAL A 513 17.60 0.56 5.30
N LEU A 514 18.65 0.20 4.55
CA LEU A 514 19.78 1.08 4.28
C LEU A 514 19.36 2.34 3.54
N LEU A 515 18.49 2.23 2.52
CA LEU A 515 17.95 3.36 1.79
C LEU A 515 17.12 4.26 2.70
N TYR A 516 16.31 3.69 3.58
CA TYR A 516 15.56 4.46 4.58
C TYR A 516 16.49 5.20 5.55
N LEU A 517 17.51 4.52 6.09
CA LEU A 517 18.52 5.13 6.97
C LEU A 517 19.30 6.23 6.23
N ALA A 518 19.72 5.97 5.00
CA ALA A 518 20.44 6.93 4.17
C ALA A 518 19.62 8.21 3.94
N THR A 519 18.36 8.06 3.53
CA THR A 519 17.48 9.19 3.18
C THR A 519 16.91 9.93 4.39
N HIS A 520 16.60 9.24 5.50
CA HIS A 520 15.92 9.85 6.65
C HIS A 520 16.86 10.23 7.81
N TRP A 521 18.07 9.68 7.83
CA TRP A 521 19.06 9.89 8.89
C TRP A 521 20.40 10.42 8.37
N ILE A 522 21.06 9.73 7.43
CA ILE A 522 22.42 10.08 7.00
C ILE A 522 22.43 11.39 6.20
N LEU A 523 21.64 11.48 5.12
CA LEU A 523 21.60 12.69 4.27
C LEU A 523 21.16 13.94 5.05
N PRO A 524 20.11 13.90 5.90
CA PRO A 524 19.80 15.04 6.78
C PRO A 524 20.95 15.42 7.71
N ALA A 525 21.71 14.47 8.26
CA ALA A 525 22.83 14.75 9.16
C ALA A 525 23.97 15.56 8.51
N LEU A 526 24.05 15.56 7.18
CA LEU A 526 25.07 16.33 6.44
C LEU A 526 24.76 17.83 6.40
N THR A 527 23.51 18.23 6.63
CA THR A 527 23.09 19.65 6.59
C THR A 527 22.85 20.20 7.99
N TRP A 528 23.12 21.49 8.23
CA TRP A 528 22.84 22.12 9.54
C TRP A 528 21.36 22.00 9.92
N ARG A 529 20.45 22.36 9.01
CA ARG A 529 19.00 22.22 9.18
C ARG A 529 18.60 20.78 9.48
N GLY A 530 19.12 19.83 8.72
CA GLY A 530 18.83 18.41 8.92
C GLY A 530 19.37 17.88 10.25
N ARG A 531 20.52 18.35 10.76
CA ARG A 531 20.99 18.02 12.13
C ARG A 531 20.00 18.47 13.20
N ARG A 532 19.44 19.68 13.11
CA ARG A 532 18.41 20.15 14.06
C ARG A 532 17.09 19.37 13.92
N GLN A 533 16.71 18.99 12.70
CA GLN A 533 15.59 18.06 12.49
C GLN A 533 15.85 16.67 13.09
N LEU A 534 17.09 16.17 13.06
CA LEU A 534 17.45 14.92 13.73
C LEU A 534 17.35 15.05 15.24
N VAL A 535 17.75 16.18 15.83
CA VAL A 535 17.53 16.44 17.27
C VAL A 535 16.03 16.36 17.59
N MET A 536 15.17 16.98 16.78
CA MET A 536 13.71 16.86 16.92
C MET A 536 13.25 15.41 16.83
N LYS A 537 13.70 14.63 15.83
CA LYS A 537 13.33 13.20 15.67
C LYS A 537 13.80 12.35 16.85
N VAL A 538 15.04 12.52 17.28
CA VAL A 538 15.63 11.78 18.41
C VAL A 538 14.91 12.11 19.70
N ARG A 539 14.63 13.39 19.97
CA ARG A 539 13.81 13.79 21.12
C ARG A 539 12.40 13.24 21.03
N GLY A 540 11.78 13.30 19.86
CA GLY A 540 10.46 12.72 19.59
C GLY A 540 10.39 11.20 19.83
N LEU A 541 11.51 10.48 19.68
CA LEU A 541 11.61 9.06 20.01
C LEU A 541 11.87 8.84 21.50
N LEU A 542 12.81 9.58 22.09
CA LEU A 542 13.29 9.36 23.47
C LEU A 542 12.40 9.98 24.55
N GLN A 543 11.65 11.05 24.23
CA GLN A 543 10.79 11.77 25.17
C GLN A 543 9.33 11.40 24.95
N PRO A 544 8.71 10.63 25.86
CA PRO A 544 7.32 10.20 25.68
C PRO A 544 6.30 11.34 25.64
N SER A 545 6.61 12.50 26.25
CA SER A 545 5.77 13.71 26.17
C SER A 545 5.53 14.15 24.73
N LEU A 546 6.47 13.91 23.82
CA LEU A 546 6.41 14.28 22.41
C LEU A 546 5.77 13.21 21.52
N TRP A 547 5.45 12.01 22.06
CA TRP A 547 4.89 10.93 21.26
C TRP A 547 3.53 11.29 20.64
N PRO A 548 3.16 10.69 19.49
CA PRO A 548 1.83 10.86 18.94
C PRO A 548 0.74 10.54 19.97
N ALA A 549 -0.33 11.34 20.01
CA ALA A 549 -1.41 11.18 20.99
C ALA A 549 -2.02 9.76 20.97
N THR A 550 -2.06 9.12 19.80
CA THR A 550 -2.53 7.73 19.67
C THR A 550 -1.70 6.74 20.48
N LEU A 551 -0.37 6.84 20.41
CA LEU A 551 0.55 5.98 21.16
C LEU A 551 0.55 6.36 22.64
N LEU A 552 0.64 7.66 22.94
CA LEU A 552 0.70 8.17 24.31
C LEU A 552 -0.55 7.85 25.11
N TYR A 553 -1.74 7.82 24.51
CA TYR A 553 -2.99 7.49 25.23
C TYR A 553 -3.46 6.05 25.02
N LEU A 554 -2.71 5.20 24.30
CA LEU A 554 -3.10 3.82 24.04
C LEU A 554 -3.30 3.01 25.34
N PRO A 555 -2.37 2.99 26.30
CA PRO A 555 -2.56 2.21 27.52
C PRO A 555 -3.68 2.77 28.41
N VAL A 556 -3.92 4.09 28.37
CA VAL A 556 -5.10 4.71 29.02
C VAL A 556 -6.39 4.16 28.44
N ARG A 557 -6.52 4.13 27.11
CA ARG A 557 -7.70 3.61 26.41
C ARG A 557 -7.92 2.12 26.70
N LEU A 558 -6.84 1.33 26.67
CA LEU A 558 -6.89 -0.09 27.04
C LEU A 558 -7.31 -0.28 28.50
N GLY A 559 -6.83 0.57 29.40
CA GLY A 559 -7.22 0.54 30.81
C GLY A 559 -8.68 0.91 31.05
N VAL A 560 -9.20 1.94 30.37
CA VAL A 560 -10.64 2.27 30.39
C VAL A 560 -11.46 1.09 29.87
N LEU A 561 -11.06 0.48 28.74
CA LEU A 561 -11.73 -0.70 28.18
C LEU A 561 -11.72 -1.89 29.15
N PHE A 562 -10.56 -2.18 29.76
CA PHE A 562 -10.42 -3.25 30.75
C PHE A 562 -11.36 -3.07 31.93
N PHE A 563 -11.42 -1.86 32.51
CA PHE A 563 -12.35 -1.57 33.60
C PHE A 563 -13.81 -1.62 33.17
N SER A 564 -14.14 -1.08 31.99
CA SER A 564 -15.48 -1.17 31.42
C SER A 564 -15.95 -2.62 31.25
N LEU A 565 -15.08 -3.51 30.76
CA LEU A 565 -15.35 -4.95 30.64
C LEU A 565 -15.50 -5.62 32.02
N ARG A 566 -14.57 -5.35 32.95
CA ARG A 566 -14.63 -5.89 34.32
C ARG A 566 -15.92 -5.49 35.05
N HIS A 567 -16.45 -4.31 34.76
CA HIS A 567 -17.68 -3.79 35.35
C HIS A 567 -18.95 -4.14 34.57
N ARG A 568 -18.83 -4.94 33.49
CA ARG A 568 -19.96 -5.35 32.62
C ARG A 568 -20.78 -4.19 32.07
N SER A 569 -20.16 -3.02 31.90
CA SER A 569 -20.78 -1.82 31.34
C SER A 569 -19.78 -1.02 30.54
N LEU A 570 -19.98 -0.96 29.23
CA LEU A 570 -19.05 -0.31 28.29
C LEU A 570 -18.99 1.22 28.44
N THR A 571 -20.01 1.84 29.04
CA THR A 571 -20.18 3.29 29.16
C THR A 571 -20.20 3.78 30.61
N ALA A 572 -19.77 2.96 31.58
CA ALA A 572 -19.84 3.29 33.01
C ALA A 572 -19.11 4.60 33.37
N PHE A 573 -17.99 4.91 32.72
CA PHE A 573 -17.25 6.15 32.92
C PHE A 573 -18.06 7.40 32.53
N ALA A 574 -18.93 7.31 31.53
CA ALA A 574 -19.76 8.42 31.07
C ALA A 574 -20.85 8.79 32.09
N SER A 575 -21.12 7.92 33.07
CA SER A 575 -22.04 8.18 34.19
C SER A 575 -21.34 8.80 35.41
N ALA A 576 -20.06 9.17 35.32
CA ALA A 576 -19.33 9.79 36.42
C ALA A 576 -19.94 11.12 36.87
N ASN A 577 -20.55 11.86 35.94
CA ASN A 577 -21.20 13.14 36.19
C ASN A 577 -22.64 13.12 35.63
N PRO A 578 -23.63 12.58 36.37
CA PRO A 578 -24.96 12.20 35.87
C PRO A 578 -25.84 13.32 35.31
N ALA A 579 -25.47 14.58 35.52
CA ALA A 579 -26.16 15.75 34.98
C ALA A 579 -25.27 16.63 34.07
N PHE A 580 -23.97 16.32 33.96
CA PHE A 580 -23.01 17.19 33.31
C PHE A 580 -22.84 16.83 31.84
N GLY A 581 -23.23 17.72 30.93
CA GLY A 581 -23.25 17.42 29.50
C GLY A 581 -24.26 16.32 29.13
N ARG A 582 -24.20 15.82 27.89
CA ARG A 582 -25.02 14.67 27.45
C ARG A 582 -24.35 13.35 27.81
N ILE A 583 -23.02 13.32 27.84
CA ILE A 583 -22.23 12.10 28.03
C ILE A 583 -21.24 12.22 29.20
N GLY A 584 -21.61 12.98 30.24
CA GLY A 584 -20.80 13.16 31.44
C GLY A 584 -19.63 14.14 31.27
N GLY A 585 -19.65 14.96 30.20
CA GLY A 585 -18.56 15.84 29.80
C GLY A 585 -17.41 15.09 29.13
N PHE A 586 -17.70 13.99 28.44
CA PHE A 586 -16.73 13.29 27.58
C PHE A 586 -16.46 14.07 26.30
N VAL A 587 -15.40 13.70 25.58
CA VAL A 587 -15.09 14.20 24.23
C VAL A 587 -16.33 14.10 23.32
N GLY A 588 -16.76 15.25 22.81
CA GLY A 588 -17.92 15.37 21.92
C GLY A 588 -19.08 16.19 22.51
N ASP A 589 -19.11 16.41 23.82
CA ASP A 589 -20.06 17.35 24.42
C ASP A 589 -19.79 18.80 23.98
N ALA A 590 -20.86 19.56 23.73
CA ALA A 590 -20.79 20.97 23.36
C ALA A 590 -20.20 21.81 24.50
N LYS A 591 -19.18 22.63 24.21
CA LYS A 591 -18.48 23.43 25.24
C LYS A 591 -19.42 24.38 25.98
N SER A 592 -20.39 24.99 25.29
CA SER A 592 -21.36 25.86 25.96
C SER A 592 -22.25 25.11 26.93
N LEU A 593 -22.61 23.86 26.64
CA LEU A 593 -23.42 23.02 27.52
C LEU A 593 -22.68 22.73 28.84
N LEU A 594 -21.36 22.53 28.78
CA LEU A 594 -20.52 22.28 29.96
C LEU A 594 -20.32 23.55 30.80
N LEU A 595 -20.26 24.73 30.16
CA LEU A 595 -20.07 26.01 30.84
C LEU A 595 -21.36 26.63 31.37
N ARG A 596 -22.51 26.34 30.74
CA ARG A 596 -23.83 26.92 31.06
C ARG A 596 -24.16 26.92 32.55
N PRO A 597 -23.92 25.86 33.33
CA PRO A 597 -24.26 25.86 34.75
C PRO A 597 -23.42 26.84 35.59
N PHE A 598 -22.25 27.22 35.10
CA PHE A 598 -21.29 28.09 35.78
C PHE A 598 -21.40 29.56 35.34
N GLN A 599 -22.10 29.89 34.24
CA GLN A 599 -22.20 31.25 33.69
C GLN A 599 -22.78 32.30 34.67
N ARG A 600 -23.43 31.89 35.76
CA ARG A 600 -23.92 32.79 36.83
C ARG A 600 -22.85 33.18 37.85
N ASP A 601 -21.72 32.48 37.87
CA ASP A 601 -20.59 32.78 38.74
C ASP A 601 -19.66 33.78 38.04
N SER A 602 -19.23 34.83 38.74
CA SER A 602 -18.32 35.84 38.18
C SER A 602 -16.94 35.27 37.81
N ARG A 603 -16.59 34.09 38.35
CA ARG A 603 -15.38 33.35 38.00
C ARG A 603 -15.54 32.51 36.74
N CYS A 604 -16.68 32.52 36.06
CA CYS A 604 -16.85 31.85 34.77
C CYS A 604 -16.67 32.85 33.62
N CYS A 605 -15.94 32.46 32.58
CA CYS A 605 -15.75 33.31 31.42
C CYS A 605 -17.08 33.54 30.69
N PRO A 606 -17.48 34.81 30.44
CA PRO A 606 -18.66 35.11 29.64
C PRO A 606 -18.58 34.41 28.28
N THR A 607 -19.64 33.65 27.97
CA THR A 607 -19.72 32.83 26.75
C THR A 607 -21.07 33.03 26.08
N LEU A 608 -21.07 33.20 24.75
CA LEU A 608 -22.24 33.21 23.89
C LEU A 608 -22.13 32.06 22.89
N ALA A 609 -23.12 31.17 22.88
CA ALA A 609 -23.23 30.09 21.89
C ALA A 609 -24.18 30.51 20.77
N LEU A 610 -23.83 30.24 19.52
CA LEU A 610 -24.60 30.61 18.33
C LEU A 610 -24.82 29.38 17.45
N SER A 611 -26.08 29.13 17.09
CA SER A 611 -26.49 27.96 16.30
C SER A 611 -26.51 28.26 14.80
N GLN A 612 -26.13 27.29 13.98
CA GLN A 612 -26.30 27.36 12.52
C GLN A 612 -27.76 27.33 12.09
N GLU A 613 -28.68 26.91 12.97
CA GLU A 613 -30.12 26.94 12.72
C GLU A 613 -30.68 28.37 12.69
N ASP A 614 -30.01 29.32 13.37
CA ASP A 614 -30.43 30.72 13.43
C ASP A 614 -30.12 31.46 12.11
N ALA A 615 -30.81 32.57 11.85
CA ALA A 615 -30.51 33.41 10.69
C ALA A 615 -29.13 34.08 10.84
N ILE A 616 -28.43 34.31 9.72
CA ILE A 616 -27.10 34.97 9.74
C ILE A 616 -27.20 36.37 10.35
N GLU A 617 -28.27 37.12 10.05
CA GLU A 617 -28.48 38.46 10.62
C GLU A 617 -28.67 38.42 12.14
N GLU A 618 -29.36 37.41 12.66
CA GLU A 618 -29.59 37.22 14.09
C GLU A 618 -28.28 36.87 14.81
N ARG A 619 -27.51 35.91 14.28
CA ARG A 619 -26.17 35.59 14.78
C ARG A 619 -25.25 36.80 14.79
N LEU A 620 -25.26 37.62 13.75
CA LEU A 620 -24.45 38.83 13.67
C LEU A 620 -24.87 39.87 14.71
N LYS A 621 -26.18 40.05 14.92
CA LYS A 621 -26.72 40.97 15.92
C LYS A 621 -26.29 40.55 17.33
N GLU A 622 -26.45 39.28 17.67
CA GLU A 622 -26.05 38.75 18.98
C GLU A 622 -24.53 38.80 19.19
N ALA A 623 -23.76 38.39 18.19
CA ALA A 623 -22.29 38.47 18.23
C ALA A 623 -21.80 39.92 18.42
N THR A 624 -22.44 40.88 17.74
CA THR A 624 -22.10 42.30 17.88
C THR A 624 -22.48 42.83 19.26
N ALA A 625 -23.66 42.48 19.77
CA ALA A 625 -24.08 42.86 21.12
C ALA A 625 -23.11 42.31 22.17
N PHE A 626 -22.68 41.06 22.04
CA PHE A 626 -21.69 40.44 22.90
C PHE A 626 -20.33 41.16 22.84
N ALA A 627 -19.89 41.53 21.63
CA ALA A 627 -18.66 42.31 21.43
C ALA A 627 -18.73 43.70 22.07
N VAL A 628 -19.88 44.38 22.00
CA VAL A 628 -20.09 45.68 22.66
C VAL A 628 -20.02 45.53 24.18
N CYS A 629 -20.59 44.47 24.74
CA CYS A 629 -20.58 44.23 26.19
C CYS A 629 -19.21 43.83 26.75
N HIS A 630 -18.37 43.14 25.97
CA HIS A 630 -17.14 42.51 26.48
C HIS A 630 -15.83 43.03 25.88
N GLY A 631 -15.90 43.79 24.79
CA GLY A 631 -14.73 44.35 24.10
C GLY A 631 -13.94 43.33 23.29
N TYR A 632 -12.99 43.83 22.51
CA TYR A 632 -12.02 43.01 21.76
C TYR A 632 -10.68 42.88 22.52
N PRO A 633 -9.92 41.79 22.32
CA PRO A 633 -10.20 40.67 21.43
C PRO A 633 -11.25 39.70 22.01
N LEU A 634 -11.97 39.00 21.12
CA LEU A 634 -12.85 37.88 21.43
C LEU A 634 -12.22 36.57 20.96
N VAL A 635 -12.63 35.46 21.58
CA VAL A 635 -12.22 34.12 21.17
C VAL A 635 -13.38 33.41 20.48
N PHE A 636 -13.20 33.07 19.21
CA PHE A 636 -14.12 32.27 18.41
C PHE A 636 -13.71 30.80 18.50
N LYS A 637 -14.62 29.91 18.88
CA LYS A 637 -14.36 28.45 18.96
C LYS A 637 -15.52 27.65 18.39
N PRO A 638 -15.26 26.53 17.70
CA PRO A 638 -16.29 25.52 17.44
C PRO A 638 -16.87 24.96 18.73
N GLU A 639 -18.17 24.64 18.73
CA GLU A 639 -18.85 24.04 19.89
C GLU A 639 -18.25 22.69 20.27
N VAL A 640 -17.93 21.85 19.27
CA VAL A 640 -17.33 20.53 19.47
C VAL A 640 -15.95 20.48 18.83
N ALA A 641 -14.89 20.53 19.64
CA ALA A 641 -13.51 20.42 19.14
C ALA A 641 -12.56 20.04 20.28
N GLU A 642 -11.50 19.29 19.96
CA GLU A 642 -10.41 18.93 20.87
C GLU A 642 -9.20 19.86 20.70
N ASP A 643 -8.38 20.00 21.74
CA ASP A 643 -7.05 20.63 21.73
C ASP A 643 -6.96 22.03 21.09
N GLY A 644 -8.06 22.79 21.09
CA GLY A 644 -8.14 24.13 20.52
C GLY A 644 -8.34 24.17 18.99
N ALA A 645 -8.66 23.04 18.36
CA ALA A 645 -8.92 22.99 16.92
C ALA A 645 -10.02 23.99 16.52
N GLY A 646 -9.79 24.73 15.43
CA GLY A 646 -10.70 25.78 14.95
C GLY A 646 -10.78 27.06 15.80
N LEU A 647 -10.01 27.18 16.90
CA LEU A 647 -9.97 28.41 17.71
C LEU A 647 -9.34 29.58 16.94
N ARG A 648 -9.97 30.76 16.99
CA ARG A 648 -9.45 31.99 16.38
C ARG A 648 -9.64 33.19 17.32
N PHE A 649 -8.70 34.13 17.28
CA PHE A 649 -8.88 35.43 17.93
C PHE A 649 -9.52 36.41 16.96
N VAL A 650 -10.52 37.14 17.45
CA VAL A 650 -11.22 38.18 16.72
C VAL A 650 -10.85 39.52 17.35
N ARG A 651 -10.14 40.37 16.62
CA ARG A 651 -9.60 41.65 17.12
C ARG A 651 -10.44 42.87 16.72
N GLY A 652 -11.42 42.70 15.83
CA GLY A 652 -12.26 43.81 15.37
C GLY A 652 -13.59 43.38 14.75
N PRO A 653 -14.48 44.36 14.45
CA PRO A 653 -15.84 44.12 13.99
C PRO A 653 -15.93 43.51 12.59
N GLU A 654 -15.06 43.91 11.66
CA GLU A 654 -15.02 43.33 10.31
C GLU A 654 -14.64 41.86 10.35
N GLN A 655 -13.62 41.52 11.16
CA GLN A 655 -13.18 40.14 11.35
C GLN A 655 -14.29 39.30 12.01
N LEU A 656 -15.01 39.87 13.00
CA LEU A 656 -16.15 39.19 13.63
C LEU A 656 -17.23 38.86 12.59
N ALA A 657 -17.63 39.84 11.78
CA ALA A 657 -18.68 39.67 10.78
C ALA A 657 -18.28 38.67 9.69
N ALA A 658 -17.02 38.71 9.22
CA ALA A 658 -16.51 37.74 8.27
C ALA A 658 -16.55 36.30 8.83
N ARG A 659 -16.16 36.11 10.10
CA ARG A 659 -16.14 34.80 10.74
C ARG A 659 -17.53 34.23 10.99
N VAL A 660 -18.46 35.04 11.47
CA VAL A 660 -19.86 34.61 11.68
C VAL A 660 -20.50 34.18 10.35
N ARG A 661 -20.23 34.88 9.24
CA ARG A 661 -20.72 34.51 7.90
C ARG A 661 -20.04 33.26 7.34
N ALA A 662 -18.76 33.07 7.62
CA ALA A 662 -17.99 31.93 7.13
C ALA A 662 -18.18 30.64 7.96
N ALA A 663 -18.76 30.74 9.16
CA ALA A 663 -19.01 29.60 10.03
C ALA A 663 -19.96 28.59 9.36
N ARG A 664 -19.55 27.32 9.34
CA ARG A 664 -20.31 26.21 8.72
C ARG A 664 -20.95 25.27 9.73
N GLU A 665 -20.84 25.62 11.00
CA GLU A 665 -21.16 24.79 12.14
C GLU A 665 -21.42 25.65 13.39
N ASP A 666 -22.00 25.07 14.42
CA ASP A 666 -22.28 25.79 15.68
C ASP A 666 -20.97 26.21 16.36
N PHE A 667 -20.95 27.43 16.86
CA PHE A 667 -19.76 28.03 17.43
C PHE A 667 -20.10 28.86 18.66
N LEU A 668 -19.08 29.18 19.44
CA LEU A 668 -19.19 30.05 20.59
C LEU A 668 -18.19 31.20 20.50
N LEU A 669 -18.62 32.33 21.06
CA LEU A 669 -17.81 33.50 21.33
C LEU A 669 -17.53 33.58 22.83
N GLN A 670 -16.28 33.80 23.18
CA GLN A 670 -15.82 33.97 24.56
C GLN A 670 -15.08 35.28 24.73
N LYS A 671 -15.25 35.91 25.88
CA LYS A 671 -14.39 37.03 26.28
C LYS A 671 -12.95 36.54 26.39
N PHE A 672 -11.99 37.28 25.82
CA PHE A 672 -10.58 36.98 26.05
C PHE A 672 -10.20 37.34 27.49
N ILE A 673 -9.59 36.40 28.21
CA ILE A 673 -9.10 36.61 29.57
C ILE A 673 -7.57 36.55 29.54
N PRO A 674 -6.86 37.67 29.80
CA PRO A 674 -5.40 37.69 29.85
C PRO A 674 -4.87 37.02 31.13
N GLY A 675 -3.56 36.80 31.18
CA GLY A 675 -2.87 36.20 32.32
C GLY A 675 -2.44 34.76 32.08
N LEU A 676 -1.91 34.14 33.13
CA LEU A 676 -1.39 32.78 33.14
C LEU A 676 -2.51 31.76 33.03
N GLU A 677 -2.31 30.70 32.25
CA GLU A 677 -3.28 29.61 32.07
C GLU A 677 -2.89 28.35 32.84
N PHE A 678 -3.84 27.76 33.55
CA PHE A 678 -3.67 26.58 34.37
C PHE A 678 -4.78 25.57 34.11
N GLU A 679 -4.42 24.30 33.96
CA GLU A 679 -5.35 23.18 33.99
C GLU A 679 -5.39 22.62 35.43
N VAL A 680 -6.57 22.55 36.03
CA VAL A 680 -6.80 22.01 37.37
C VAL A 680 -7.71 20.81 37.29
N VAL A 681 -7.21 19.64 37.71
CA VAL A 681 -8.03 18.42 37.82
C VAL A 681 -8.56 18.31 39.23
N TRP A 682 -9.87 18.20 39.38
CA TRP A 682 -10.56 18.16 40.66
C TRP A 682 -11.45 16.91 40.76
N ARG A 683 -11.56 16.36 41.97
CA ARG A 683 -12.48 15.27 42.28
C ARG A 683 -13.23 15.48 43.59
N ARG A 684 -14.36 14.80 43.72
CA ARG A 684 -15.13 14.62 44.96
C ARG A 684 -15.70 13.21 45.00
N ASN A 685 -15.52 12.52 46.12
CA ASN A 685 -16.10 11.19 46.28
C ASN A 685 -17.64 11.29 46.34
N PRO A 686 -18.37 10.42 45.61
CA PRO A 686 -19.83 10.46 45.65
C PRO A 686 -20.37 10.28 47.08
N GLY A 687 -21.31 11.13 47.47
CA GLY A 687 -21.92 11.12 48.80
C GLY A 687 -21.05 11.72 49.92
N GLN A 688 -19.85 12.23 49.61
CA GLN A 688 -18.96 12.90 50.56
C GLN A 688 -18.72 14.35 50.14
N ASP A 689 -18.43 15.22 51.12
CA ASP A 689 -18.11 16.63 50.87
C ASP A 689 -16.60 16.91 50.88
N ASP A 690 -15.83 16.05 50.20
CA ASP A 690 -14.37 15.96 50.31
C ASP A 690 -13.62 16.43 49.04
N GLY A 691 -14.10 17.51 48.41
CA GLY A 691 -13.52 18.06 47.18
C GLY A 691 -12.02 18.34 47.29
N ARG A 692 -11.21 17.84 46.34
CA ARG A 692 -9.75 18.01 46.32
C ARG A 692 -9.22 18.17 44.89
N ILE A 693 -8.15 18.95 44.78
CA ILE A 693 -7.35 19.06 43.56
C ILE A 693 -6.42 17.85 43.45
N MET A 694 -6.42 17.19 42.29
CA MET A 694 -5.56 16.05 41.98
C MET A 694 -4.27 16.45 41.26
N ALA A 695 -4.34 17.48 40.42
CA ALA A 695 -3.21 18.00 39.65
C ALA A 695 -3.44 19.45 39.25
N ILE A 696 -2.36 20.23 39.18
CA ILE A 696 -2.32 21.58 38.62
C ILE A 696 -1.23 21.58 37.54
N VAL A 697 -1.58 21.95 36.31
CA VAL A 697 -0.65 22.01 35.18
C VAL A 697 -0.67 23.42 34.60
N GLN A 698 0.46 24.11 34.64
CA GLN A 698 0.61 25.42 34.01
C GLN A 698 0.87 25.24 32.51
N LYS A 699 0.12 25.98 31.70
CA LYS A 699 0.30 26.04 30.24
C LYS A 699 1.15 27.28 29.93
N GLN A 700 2.38 27.05 29.49
CA GLN A 700 3.36 28.11 29.21
C GLN A 700 3.52 28.32 27.71
N ASP A 701 3.57 29.59 27.31
CA ASP A 701 3.88 29.99 25.96
C ASP A 701 5.35 29.68 25.62
N VAL A 702 5.59 29.30 24.36
CA VAL A 702 6.94 29.12 23.82
C VAL A 702 7.26 30.34 23.00
N VAL A 703 8.31 31.06 23.41
CA VAL A 703 8.72 32.33 22.80
C VAL A 703 10.15 32.21 22.28
N VAL A 704 10.41 32.83 21.14
CA VAL A 704 11.77 33.07 20.64
C VAL A 704 12.08 34.55 20.70
N ARG A 705 13.35 34.87 20.95
CA ARG A 705 13.83 36.25 21.02
C ARG A 705 14.61 36.57 19.76
N GLY A 706 14.22 37.63 19.06
CA GLY A 706 14.97 38.13 17.91
C GLY A 706 16.36 38.59 18.31
N ASP A 707 17.34 38.28 17.46
CA ASP A 707 18.73 38.75 17.56
C ASP A 707 19.03 39.87 16.54
N GLY A 708 18.10 40.15 15.61
CA GLY A 708 18.26 41.14 14.55
C GLY A 708 19.02 40.65 13.31
N GLU A 709 19.46 39.39 13.30
CA GLU A 709 20.26 38.81 12.21
C GLU A 709 19.59 37.58 11.59
N GLN A 710 18.98 36.73 12.41
CA GLN A 710 18.41 35.45 11.99
C GLN A 710 16.93 35.55 11.64
N THR A 711 16.52 34.72 10.69
CA THR A 711 15.12 34.54 10.33
C THR A 711 14.33 33.81 11.43
N LEU A 712 13.00 33.97 11.43
CA LEU A 712 12.13 33.24 12.36
C LEU A 712 12.31 31.71 12.25
N GLU A 713 12.48 31.16 11.04
CA GLU A 713 12.79 29.74 10.85
C GLU A 713 14.08 29.32 11.57
N GLU A 714 15.16 30.10 11.43
CA GLU A 714 16.44 29.79 12.05
C GLU A 714 16.36 29.87 13.58
N LEU A 715 15.69 30.89 14.11
CA LEU A 715 15.46 31.06 15.55
C LEU A 715 14.68 29.87 16.13
N ILE A 716 13.65 29.37 15.43
CA ILE A 716 12.89 28.17 15.84
C ILE A 716 13.80 26.93 15.89
N TRP A 717 14.68 26.75 14.90
CA TRP A 717 15.58 25.59 14.87
C TRP A 717 16.70 25.70 15.91
N LEU A 718 17.18 26.91 16.22
CA LEU A 718 18.23 27.16 17.20
C LEU A 718 17.75 27.05 18.64
N ASP A 719 16.51 27.46 18.92
CA ASP A 719 15.96 27.40 20.26
C ASP A 719 15.85 25.95 20.78
N GLU A 720 16.35 25.75 21.99
CA GLU A 720 16.45 24.41 22.61
C GLU A 720 15.09 23.83 23.02
N VAL A 721 14.05 24.65 23.10
CA VAL A 721 12.69 24.22 23.43
C VAL A 721 11.86 24.08 22.15
N ALA A 722 11.93 25.08 21.27
CA ALA A 722 11.14 25.13 20.05
C ALA A 722 11.54 24.02 19.06
N VAL A 723 12.82 23.64 19.00
CA VAL A 723 13.33 22.57 18.13
C VAL A 723 12.56 21.26 18.29
N SER A 724 12.11 20.92 19.51
CA SER A 724 11.37 19.69 19.80
C SER A 724 10.04 19.60 19.06
N ARG A 725 9.48 20.74 18.63
CA ARG A 725 8.24 20.84 17.86
C ARG A 725 8.40 21.78 16.67
N GLY A 726 9.61 21.90 16.12
CA GLY A 726 9.95 22.86 15.07
C GLY A 726 9.00 22.80 13.89
N GLU A 727 8.66 21.61 13.39
CA GLU A 727 7.71 21.45 12.29
C GLU A 727 6.29 22.00 12.58
N LEU A 728 5.84 21.99 13.83
CA LEU A 728 4.56 22.58 14.22
C LEU A 728 4.64 24.10 14.12
N TYR A 729 5.67 24.70 14.70
CA TYR A 729 5.86 26.15 14.68
C TYR A 729 6.08 26.68 13.26
N LEU A 730 6.84 25.96 12.43
CA LEU A 730 7.01 26.32 11.02
C LEU A 730 5.68 26.35 10.25
N ARG A 731 4.75 25.43 10.58
CA ARG A 731 3.40 25.45 9.98
C ARG A 731 2.57 26.61 10.50
N CYS A 732 2.64 26.89 11.80
CA CYS A 732 1.90 28.00 12.41
C CYS A 732 2.33 29.36 11.84
N HIS A 733 3.62 29.53 11.53
CA HIS A 733 4.24 30.79 11.08
C HIS A 733 4.65 30.79 9.62
N SER A 734 4.05 29.94 8.78
CA SER A 734 4.50 29.66 7.40
C SER A 734 4.72 30.87 6.49
N ARG A 735 4.07 32.01 6.76
CA ARG A 735 4.20 33.26 6.00
C ARG A 735 5.38 34.12 6.44
N GLU A 736 5.70 34.08 7.73
CA GLU A 736 6.67 34.97 8.40
C GLU A 736 8.05 34.30 8.58
N LEU A 737 8.20 33.05 8.13
CA LEU A 737 9.41 32.24 8.37
C LEU A 737 10.72 32.88 7.89
N ASN A 738 10.66 33.66 6.80
CA ASN A 738 11.82 34.29 6.19
C ASN A 738 12.07 35.71 6.73
N GLU A 739 11.25 36.19 7.67
CA GLU A 739 11.41 37.51 8.27
C GLU A 739 12.51 37.49 9.34
N VAL A 740 13.39 38.50 9.32
CA VAL A 740 14.41 38.71 10.36
C VAL A 740 13.76 39.44 11.53
N ILE A 741 13.79 38.81 12.71
CA ILE A 741 13.12 39.37 13.90
C ILE A 741 14.04 40.40 14.58
N PRO A 742 13.59 41.66 14.78
CA PRO A 742 14.39 42.69 15.43
C PRO A 742 14.93 42.28 16.80
N ALA A 743 16.16 42.72 17.11
CA ALA A 743 16.84 42.41 18.35
C ALA A 743 15.96 42.73 19.58
N GLY A 744 15.76 41.75 20.46
CA GLY A 744 14.99 41.88 21.70
C GLY A 744 13.48 41.74 21.56
N ARG A 745 12.93 41.72 20.34
CA ARG A 745 11.50 41.44 20.12
C ARG A 745 11.20 39.97 20.44
N LEU A 746 10.16 39.74 21.23
CA LEU A 746 9.68 38.40 21.55
C LEU A 746 8.58 38.00 20.57
N VAL A 747 8.70 36.79 20.03
CA VAL A 747 7.69 36.19 19.15
C VAL A 747 7.16 34.93 19.82
N THR A 748 5.86 34.92 20.11
CA THR A 748 5.17 33.74 20.65
C THR A 748 4.89 32.75 19.53
N LEU A 749 5.47 31.56 19.64
CA LEU A 749 5.39 30.53 18.61
C LEU A 749 4.07 29.75 18.66
N ASN A 750 3.53 29.50 19.85
CA ASN A 750 2.27 28.80 20.02
C ASN A 750 1.08 29.73 19.82
N LEU A 751 0.04 29.23 19.16
CA LEU A 751 -1.17 30.03 18.88
C LEU A 751 -2.14 30.09 20.05
N THR A 752 -2.15 29.06 20.90
CA THR A 752 -3.01 28.97 22.09
C THR A 752 -2.26 28.29 23.23
N GLY A 753 -2.79 28.35 24.45
CA GLY A 753 -2.27 27.61 25.61
C GLY A 753 -2.46 26.09 25.52
N SER A 754 -3.06 25.55 24.46
CA SER A 754 -3.20 24.12 24.26
C SER A 754 -1.86 23.47 23.89
N TYR A 755 -1.58 22.30 24.46
CA TYR A 755 -0.45 21.48 24.03
C TYR A 755 -0.52 21.21 22.52
N GLY A 756 -1.70 20.97 21.94
CA GLY A 756 -1.85 20.73 20.49
C GLY A 756 -1.29 21.86 19.62
N HIS A 757 -1.26 23.09 20.13
CA HIS A 757 -0.78 24.30 19.45
C HIS A 757 0.65 24.72 19.83
N GLY A 758 1.37 23.90 20.59
CA GLY A 758 2.78 24.14 20.91
C GLY A 758 3.04 24.61 22.34
N ALA A 759 2.01 24.89 23.14
CA ALA A 759 2.24 25.28 24.54
C ALA A 759 2.91 24.14 25.33
N ARG A 760 3.73 24.53 26.32
CA ARG A 760 4.35 23.59 27.26
C ARG A 760 3.42 23.37 28.45
N CYS A 761 3.35 22.12 28.90
CA CYS A 761 2.55 21.75 30.06
C CYS A 761 3.49 21.37 31.19
N ILE A 762 3.44 22.09 32.32
CA ILE A 762 4.33 21.85 33.46
C ILE A 762 3.49 21.60 34.70
N HIS A 763 3.71 20.48 35.38
CA HIS A 763 3.04 20.16 36.63
C HIS A 763 3.54 21.06 37.76
N ARG A 764 2.61 21.72 38.45
CA ARG A 764 2.87 22.72 39.50
C ARG A 764 2.14 22.39 40.80
N PRO A 765 2.51 21.28 41.48
CA PRO A 765 1.87 20.88 42.73
C PRO A 765 2.11 21.90 43.86
N ASP A 766 3.18 22.68 43.76
CA ASP A 766 3.57 23.77 44.66
C ASP A 766 2.55 24.93 44.72
N LEU A 767 1.66 25.03 43.73
CA LEU A 767 0.59 26.03 43.71
C LEU A 767 -0.65 25.61 44.51
N THR A 768 -0.67 24.40 45.06
CA THR A 768 -1.83 23.89 45.81
C THR A 768 -1.88 24.50 47.21
N THR A 769 -2.86 25.37 47.45
CA THR A 769 -3.14 25.97 48.78
C THR A 769 -4.54 25.60 49.26
N PRO A 770 -4.80 25.63 50.59
CA PRO A 770 -6.13 25.43 51.14
C PRO A 770 -7.18 26.38 50.53
N GLU A 771 -6.80 27.64 50.29
CA GLU A 771 -7.66 28.68 49.71
C GLU A 771 -8.05 28.34 48.28
N LEU A 772 -7.09 27.91 47.45
CA LEU A 772 -7.37 27.48 46.08
C LEU A 772 -8.25 26.23 46.05
N VAL A 773 -7.97 25.23 46.91
CA VAL A 773 -8.80 24.01 47.00
C VAL A 773 -10.24 24.35 47.41
N ALA A 774 -10.43 25.25 48.37
CA ALA A 774 -11.75 25.73 48.78
C ALA A 774 -12.46 26.48 47.66
N ALA A 775 -11.76 27.39 46.96
CA ALA A 775 -12.33 28.19 45.88
C ALA A 775 -12.76 27.33 44.68
N VAL A 776 -11.92 26.38 44.24
CA VAL A 776 -12.22 25.44 43.15
C VAL A 776 -13.33 24.49 43.57
N SER A 777 -13.32 23.98 44.80
CA SER A 777 -14.38 23.10 45.29
C SER A 777 -15.73 23.83 45.38
N ALA A 778 -15.74 25.08 45.84
CA ALA A 778 -16.95 25.90 45.86
C ALA A 778 -17.49 26.17 44.45
N PHE A 779 -16.59 26.44 43.49
CA PHE A 779 -16.95 26.60 42.08
C PHE A 779 -17.54 25.30 41.50
N ALA A 780 -16.85 24.16 41.68
CA ALA A 780 -17.28 22.86 41.20
C ALA A 780 -18.62 22.39 41.80
N LYS A 781 -18.84 22.63 43.11
CA LYS A 781 -20.07 22.28 43.83
C LYS A 781 -21.31 23.03 43.34
N ARG A 782 -21.16 24.10 42.56
CA ARG A 782 -22.29 24.81 41.94
C ARG A 782 -23.10 23.91 41.00
N PHE A 783 -22.48 22.84 40.49
CA PHE A 783 -23.16 21.83 39.69
C PHE A 783 -23.47 20.57 40.51
N PRO A 784 -24.76 20.30 40.83
CA PRO A 784 -25.16 19.05 41.48
C PRO A 784 -24.79 17.84 40.62
N GLY A 785 -24.13 16.85 41.22
CA GLY A 785 -23.70 15.64 40.50
C GLY A 785 -22.38 15.77 39.74
N LEU A 786 -21.60 16.85 39.90
CA LEU A 786 -20.20 16.86 39.45
C LEU A 786 -19.31 16.13 40.48
N HIS A 787 -18.66 15.05 40.06
CA HIS A 787 -17.75 14.24 40.88
C HIS A 787 -16.31 14.27 40.38
N PHE A 788 -16.12 14.49 39.08
CA PHE A 788 -14.82 14.62 38.46
C PHE A 788 -14.86 15.72 37.41
N GLY A 789 -13.93 16.67 37.46
CA GLY A 789 -13.87 17.79 36.54
C GLY A 789 -12.45 18.24 36.23
N ARG A 790 -12.23 18.65 34.99
CA ARG A 790 -11.03 19.37 34.54
C ARG A 790 -11.44 20.82 34.31
N PHE A 791 -10.76 21.76 34.95
CA PHE A 791 -11.03 23.19 34.79
C PHE A 791 -9.82 23.87 34.18
N ASP A 792 -10.02 24.58 33.08
CA ASP A 792 -8.99 25.44 32.51
C ASP A 792 -9.24 26.85 33.08
N LEU A 793 -8.28 27.34 33.86
CA LEU A 793 -8.34 28.55 34.67
C LEU A 793 -7.33 29.59 34.15
N ARG A 794 -7.70 30.86 34.23
CA ARG A 794 -6.83 32.02 33.97
C ARG A 794 -6.69 32.84 35.24
N ALA A 795 -5.47 33.26 35.57
CA ALA A 795 -5.17 34.15 36.69
C ALA A 795 -4.11 35.20 36.30
N ALA A 796 -4.16 36.37 36.92
CA ALA A 796 -3.20 37.44 36.64
C ALA A 796 -1.77 37.07 37.07
N SER A 797 -1.62 36.31 38.16
CA SER A 797 -0.34 35.80 38.66
C SER A 797 -0.52 34.46 39.37
N GLU A 798 0.59 33.80 39.72
CA GLU A 798 0.57 32.57 40.52
C GLU A 798 0.02 32.80 41.93
N ASP A 799 0.26 33.98 42.52
CA ASP A 799 -0.22 34.33 43.85
C ASP A 799 -1.73 34.58 43.87
N GLU A 800 -2.27 35.20 42.81
CA GLU A 800 -3.71 35.34 42.60
C GLU A 800 -4.41 33.98 42.52
N LEU A 801 -3.81 33.03 41.79
CA LEU A 801 -4.32 31.66 41.72
C LEU A 801 -4.30 31.00 43.10
N LYS A 802 -3.18 31.07 43.84
CA LYS A 802 -3.06 30.53 45.21
C LYS A 802 -4.09 31.14 46.16
N ALA A 803 -4.46 32.40 45.97
CA ALA A 803 -5.50 33.07 46.74
C ALA A 803 -6.94 32.71 46.30
N GLY A 804 -7.10 31.79 45.34
CA GLY A 804 -8.40 31.36 44.82
C GLY A 804 -9.06 32.35 43.85
N ARG A 805 -8.32 33.34 43.34
CA ARG A 805 -8.79 34.34 42.38
C ARG A 805 -8.44 33.90 40.95
N PHE A 806 -9.45 33.41 40.23
CA PHE A 806 -9.31 32.89 38.88
C PHE A 806 -10.57 33.11 38.05
N VAL A 807 -10.43 32.98 36.73
CA VAL A 807 -11.54 32.88 35.78
C VAL A 807 -11.44 31.56 35.02
N CYS A 808 -12.46 30.72 35.12
CA CYS A 808 -12.60 29.47 34.39
C CYS A 808 -13.03 29.74 32.95
N THR A 809 -12.21 29.31 31.99
CA THR A 809 -12.45 29.47 30.56
C THR A 809 -13.03 28.22 29.89
N GLU A 810 -12.70 27.03 30.40
CA GLU A 810 -13.23 25.76 29.91
C GLU A 810 -13.45 24.75 31.05
N VAL A 811 -14.44 23.88 30.89
CA VAL A 811 -14.72 22.77 31.81
C VAL A 811 -14.81 21.47 31.01
N GLY A 812 -14.05 20.46 31.43
CA GLY A 812 -14.12 19.08 30.93
C GLY A 812 -14.63 18.14 32.02
N GLY A 813 -15.27 17.04 31.60
CA GLY A 813 -15.84 16.05 32.51
C GLY A 813 -15.10 14.71 32.48
N CYS A 814 -15.86 13.64 32.29
CA CYS A 814 -15.35 12.28 32.42
C CYS A 814 -14.28 11.95 31.35
N CYS A 815 -13.26 11.18 31.75
CA CYS A 815 -12.18 10.70 30.88
C CYS A 815 -11.44 11.77 30.05
N HIS A 816 -11.56 13.07 30.38
CA HIS A 816 -10.63 14.07 29.89
C HIS A 816 -9.26 13.80 30.50
N VAL A 817 -8.35 13.34 29.65
CA VAL A 817 -6.99 13.01 30.10
C VAL A 817 -6.23 14.31 30.33
N SER A 818 -5.63 14.45 31.51
CA SER A 818 -4.88 15.64 31.86
C SER A 818 -3.67 15.86 30.93
N SER A 819 -3.38 17.12 30.66
CA SER A 819 -2.16 17.54 29.96
C SER A 819 -0.89 17.20 30.74
N LEU A 820 -1.01 16.74 31.99
CA LEU A 820 0.07 16.17 32.80
C LEU A 820 0.88 15.08 32.07
N MET A 821 0.24 14.28 31.21
CA MET A 821 0.95 13.28 30.40
C MET A 821 1.97 13.87 29.43
N ARG A 822 1.84 15.16 29.13
CA ARG A 822 2.72 15.94 28.24
C ARG A 822 3.80 16.71 28.99
N ASP A 823 3.89 16.56 30.31
CA ASP A 823 4.93 17.23 31.10
C ASP A 823 6.32 16.63 30.83
N GLU A 824 7.22 17.49 30.36
CA GLU A 824 8.62 17.15 30.05
C GLU A 824 9.48 16.98 31.31
N ALA A 825 9.08 17.59 32.44
CA ALA A 825 9.82 17.53 33.70
C ALA A 825 9.51 16.26 34.51
N LEU A 826 8.39 15.59 34.23
CA LEU A 826 8.01 14.36 34.92
C LEU A 826 8.55 13.11 34.22
N ARG A 827 9.00 12.14 35.02
CA ARG A 827 9.24 10.79 34.51
C ARG A 827 7.93 10.20 33.99
N PHE A 828 8.00 9.56 32.82
CA PHE A 828 6.85 8.95 32.15
C PHE A 828 5.98 8.06 33.04
N SER A 829 6.61 7.26 33.91
CA SER A 829 5.87 6.41 34.85
C SER A 829 5.05 7.21 35.86
N ARG A 830 5.56 8.34 36.35
CA ARG A 830 4.87 9.19 37.33
C ARG A 830 3.68 9.91 36.72
N SER A 831 3.82 10.45 35.51
CA SER A 831 2.70 11.08 34.80
C SER A 831 1.59 10.08 34.51
N TYR A 832 1.96 8.84 34.13
CA TYR A 832 1.02 7.74 33.96
C TYR A 832 0.31 7.34 35.24
N THR A 833 1.04 7.15 36.35
CA THR A 833 0.42 6.81 37.64
C THR A 833 -0.57 7.88 38.09
N ALA A 834 -0.22 9.15 37.93
CA ALA A 834 -1.10 10.26 38.30
C ALA A 834 -2.37 10.30 37.44
N VAL A 835 -2.26 10.17 36.12
CA VAL A 835 -3.44 10.09 35.24
C VAL A 835 -4.25 8.83 35.50
N TRP A 836 -3.61 7.70 35.82
CA TRP A 836 -4.32 6.48 36.20
C TRP A 836 -5.16 6.68 37.46
N HIS A 837 -4.65 7.38 38.47
CA HIS A 837 -5.43 7.75 39.65
C HIS A 837 -6.61 8.66 39.32
N GLN A 838 -6.44 9.61 38.40
CA GLN A 838 -7.54 10.47 37.91
C GLN A 838 -8.64 9.64 37.23
N LEU A 839 -8.26 8.74 36.32
CA LEU A 839 -9.20 7.86 35.61
C LEU A 839 -9.91 6.89 36.56
N LYS A 840 -9.18 6.33 37.53
CA LYS A 840 -9.76 5.47 38.57
C LYS A 840 -10.83 6.22 39.36
N ALA A 841 -10.56 7.46 39.79
CA ALA A 841 -11.54 8.28 40.49
C ALA A 841 -12.79 8.56 39.63
N CYS A 842 -12.61 8.85 38.34
CA CYS A 842 -13.71 9.03 37.39
C CYS A 842 -14.55 7.74 37.24
N LEU A 843 -13.90 6.58 37.10
CA LEU A 843 -14.57 5.28 36.96
C LEU A 843 -15.33 4.87 38.24
N GLU A 844 -14.74 5.12 39.41
CA GLU A 844 -15.37 4.88 40.71
C GLU A 844 -16.63 5.73 40.90
N ALA A 845 -16.58 7.00 40.51
CA ALA A 845 -17.75 7.88 40.51
C ALA A 845 -18.86 7.36 39.60
N GLY A 846 -18.51 6.96 38.36
CA GLY A 846 -19.49 6.41 37.41
C GLY A 846 -20.14 5.13 37.92
N ARG A 847 -19.35 4.24 38.53
CA ARG A 847 -19.86 3.01 39.15
C ARG A 847 -20.80 3.28 40.31
N TYR A 848 -20.47 4.24 41.18
CA TYR A 848 -21.34 4.61 42.28
C TYR A 848 -22.70 5.09 41.76
N ASN A 849 -22.70 5.98 40.77
CA ASN A 849 -23.93 6.53 40.20
C ASN A 849 -24.80 5.45 39.54
N LEU A 850 -24.20 4.50 38.82
CA LEU A 850 -24.94 3.36 38.27
C LEU A 850 -25.58 2.48 39.34
N LYS A 851 -24.95 2.31 40.51
CA LYS A 851 -25.56 1.62 41.66
C LYS A 851 -26.75 2.39 42.25
N GLN A 852 -26.78 3.71 42.09
CA GLN A 852 -27.90 4.57 42.51
C GLN A 852 -29.01 4.67 41.44
N ASN A 853 -29.04 3.73 40.48
CA ASN A 853 -30.01 3.68 39.38
C ASN A 853 -30.01 4.91 38.45
N VAL A 854 -28.88 5.62 38.34
CA VAL A 854 -28.67 6.59 37.25
C VAL A 854 -28.72 5.86 35.92
N ARG A 855 -29.45 6.43 34.95
CA ARG A 855 -29.55 5.87 33.59
C ARG A 855 -28.17 5.86 32.92
N PRO A 856 -27.67 4.70 32.44
CA PRO A 856 -26.41 4.64 31.73
C PRO A 856 -26.51 5.34 30.37
N VAL A 857 -25.41 5.97 29.96
CA VAL A 857 -25.27 6.57 28.62
C VAL A 857 -25.28 5.45 27.56
N PRO A 858 -26.16 5.50 26.54
CA PRO A 858 -26.15 4.52 25.46
C PRO A 858 -24.86 4.55 24.66
N LEU A 859 -24.36 3.38 24.24
CA LEU A 859 -23.15 3.28 23.43
C LEU A 859 -23.27 4.03 22.09
N GLU A 860 -24.46 4.06 21.50
CA GLU A 860 -24.73 4.78 20.25
C GLU A 860 -24.51 6.29 20.39
N GLU A 861 -24.92 6.87 21.52
CA GLU A 861 -24.79 8.30 21.80
C GLU A 861 -23.32 8.69 22.04
N LEU A 862 -22.59 7.83 22.75
CA LEU A 862 -21.14 7.96 22.94
C LEU A 862 -20.39 7.88 21.60
N MET A 863 -20.70 6.88 20.77
CA MET A 863 -20.09 6.69 19.44
C MET A 863 -20.38 7.85 18.48
N ALA A 864 -21.61 8.35 18.47
CA ALA A 864 -22.01 9.48 17.62
C ALA A 864 -21.24 10.76 17.99
N SER A 865 -21.18 11.08 19.29
CA SER A 865 -20.48 12.26 19.79
C SER A 865 -18.96 12.18 19.55
N TRP A 866 -18.37 10.99 19.73
CA TRP A 866 -16.96 10.76 19.46
C TRP A 866 -16.59 10.88 17.97
N SER A 867 -17.47 10.38 17.09
CA SER A 867 -17.31 10.52 15.63
C SER A 867 -17.33 12.00 15.19
N GLN A 868 -18.22 12.80 15.78
CA GLN A 868 -18.32 14.24 15.50
C GLN A 868 -17.06 15.00 15.93
N ALA A 869 -16.46 14.65 17.07
CA ALA A 869 -15.22 15.26 17.55
C ALA A 869 -13.99 14.92 16.67
N ARG A 870 -13.88 13.69 16.16
CA ARG A 870 -12.74 13.22 15.35
C ARG A 870 -12.63 13.83 13.95
N GLY A 871 -13.72 14.36 13.40
CA GLY A 871 -13.74 14.94 12.05
C GLY A 871 -12.85 16.17 11.86
N ARG A 872 -12.25 16.71 12.93
CA ARG A 872 -11.58 18.04 12.96
C ARG A 872 -10.11 18.02 13.38
N ALA A 873 -9.50 16.84 13.54
CA ALA A 873 -8.11 16.72 13.96
C ALA A 873 -7.09 17.38 13.00
N ASP A 874 -7.51 17.73 11.77
CA ASP A 874 -6.64 18.22 10.71
C ASP A 874 -6.70 19.75 10.50
N GLU A 875 -7.62 20.47 11.15
CA GLU A 875 -7.80 21.93 11.02
C GLU A 875 -7.08 22.69 12.14
N PHE A 876 -5.75 22.61 12.14
CA PHE A 876 -4.92 23.43 13.02
C PHE A 876 -5.10 24.92 12.70
N ALA A 877 -5.01 25.77 13.73
CA ALA A 877 -4.92 27.21 13.53
C ALA A 877 -3.63 27.53 12.76
N VAL A 878 -3.74 28.36 11.72
CA VAL A 878 -2.61 29.01 11.06
C VAL A 878 -2.63 30.46 11.54
N SER A 879 -1.46 31.07 11.78
CA SER A 879 -1.36 32.53 11.94
C SER A 879 -2.03 33.18 10.73
N GLU A 880 -3.05 34.00 10.95
CA GLU A 880 -3.73 34.75 9.88
C GLU A 880 -3.34 36.24 9.88
N GLU A 881 -2.27 36.59 10.62
CA GLU A 881 -1.42 37.69 10.15
C GLU A 881 -0.88 37.32 8.75
#